data_AF-A0A1F5CJM0-F1
#
_entry.id   AF-A0A1F5CJM0-F1
#
_cell.length_a   1.000
_cell.length_b   1.000
_cell.length_c   1.000
_cell.angle_alpha   90.00
_cell.angle_beta   90.00
_cell.angle_gamma   90.00
#
_symmetry.space_group_name_H-M   'P 1'
#
loop_
_entity.id
_entity.type
_entity.pdbx_description
1 polymer ?
#
loop_
_entity_poly.entity_id
_entity_poly.type
_entity_poly.pdbx_seq_one_letter_code
_entity_poly.pdbx_strand_id
1 'polypeptide(L)'
;MEKSPIINNPVELKPDFDILEVNEYIKNFVTKLREKLKKLYSYRIDPSTRVEIQTLQGALDSTTENIYHKIDQQLGTNEGGWYENNKTRERFYIKFYKNPDQARIEYIANAIYKKLGIRAVESTLLDMDGKFAIASKEIPGGGQSSYREEQAKSPDIRSGFLADTYLANWDVVGLVFDNIMKDANGNMYRVDNGGSLNFRAQGGLKDFLPNDIPELKNMLNPDFSAGQVFAGITEEELKSQAEHLVQDLSDGDIEEIVKQSGLDEEKAKILKQALVGRKRFLINKFKIDQRPMERIPIAIEKLKEQLDRLKGLELRPRVGIIADADKVENQEIDIIDASDLGRYEINFKLTDNHWETIIKELKEKMELSAPAEIREGAIYYIRAVASGSEQEITKLDWENQYDNRAQMAEAITIEKDGVIIRVSTERYRRSLSGLVHIEVPHENTDISGQQIGLIINNILEEILQIPGGLSVPTPEAEIEYKKARYAWHHKITLDQVPQDMDSKLIRQEVFPGYFTFCEKDKYKKYEKLSPFATYHSLNSTETLSWIIKAGGLLSTHERYRRGLIFNGSSSLQDLETGGADNVFVRTVTLDGLKTTHSHDATINNERGVIIFNPRILDRTDWYAYPVDEYGKTTPEVFIYRQSPEQLFDDQKNGKFSIENEQMFRCGISLSDILAITFRSEEKMFNARKILRAAGIETINGRPVEEMIVLIKTLKDAIDLSGGKTEQLMTLAKFIQENPDEMKRYE
;
A
#
# COMPACT_ATOMS: atom_id res chain seq x y z
N MET A 1 54.87 -9.40 1.37
CA MET A 1 55.78 -8.43 0.72
C MET A 1 54.85 -7.41 0.09
N GLU A 2 54.79 -6.14 0.45
CA GLU A 2 55.67 -5.23 1.19
C GLU A 2 54.88 -4.42 2.22
N LYS A 3 55.59 -3.89 3.21
CA LYS A 3 55.09 -3.18 4.38
C LYS A 3 54.71 -1.73 4.01
N SER A 4 53.53 -1.28 4.41
CA SER A 4 53.21 0.15 4.48
C SER A 4 54.19 0.86 5.43
N PRO A 5 54.74 2.03 5.06
CA PRO A 5 55.63 2.78 5.92
C PRO A 5 54.83 3.45 7.04
N ILE A 6 55.24 3.14 8.26
CA ILE A 6 54.91 3.84 9.49
C ILE A 6 55.42 5.28 9.36
N ILE A 7 54.53 6.26 9.36
CA ILE A 7 54.90 7.67 9.61
C ILE A 7 54.94 7.85 11.12
N ASN A 8 56.08 7.53 11.71
CA ASN A 8 56.48 8.05 13.01
C ASN A 8 57.20 9.38 12.76
N ASN A 9 56.55 10.49 13.06
CA ASN A 9 57.24 11.69 13.48
C ASN A 9 56.43 12.30 14.62
N PRO A 10 56.90 12.24 15.89
CA PRO A 10 56.32 13.07 16.93
C PRO A 10 56.68 14.51 16.57
N VAL A 11 55.68 15.32 16.25
CA VAL A 11 55.88 16.77 16.23
C VAL A 11 56.10 17.18 17.67
N GLU A 12 57.35 17.42 18.06
CA GLU A 12 57.65 18.24 19.22
C GLU A 12 56.97 19.59 19.01
N LEU A 13 55.86 19.82 19.72
CA LEU A 13 55.20 21.11 19.78
C LEU A 13 56.14 22.08 20.49
N LYS A 14 56.85 22.90 19.71
CA LYS A 14 57.52 24.08 20.26
C LYS A 14 56.45 25.04 20.81
N PRO A 15 56.67 25.63 21.99
CA PRO A 15 55.76 26.59 22.57
C PRO A 15 56.04 27.94 21.90
N ASP A 16 55.34 28.22 20.81
CA ASP A 16 54.99 29.55 20.29
C ASP A 16 54.25 29.34 18.97
N PHE A 17 52.93 29.13 19.04
CA PHE A 17 52.09 29.08 17.84
C PHE A 17 51.77 30.51 17.41
N ASP A 18 52.28 30.91 16.24
CA ASP A 18 51.83 32.13 15.57
C ASP A 18 50.38 31.91 15.11
N ILE A 19 49.45 32.68 15.67
CA ILE A 19 48.02 32.65 15.34
C ILE A 19 47.80 32.87 13.83
N LEU A 20 48.72 33.58 13.15
CA LEU A 20 48.66 33.77 11.70
C LEU A 20 48.92 32.47 10.93
N GLU A 21 49.88 31.63 11.35
CA GLU A 21 50.18 30.35 10.70
C GLU A 21 49.04 29.33 10.89
N VAL A 22 48.40 29.32 12.07
CA VAL A 22 47.23 28.46 12.32
C VAL A 22 46.04 28.88 11.46
N ASN A 23 45.79 30.18 11.34
CA ASN A 23 44.74 30.71 10.49
C ASN A 23 45.00 30.44 9.00
N GLU A 24 46.25 30.50 8.57
CA GLU A 24 46.64 30.19 7.19
C GLU A 24 46.53 28.68 6.89
N TYR A 25 46.85 27.83 7.87
CA TYR A 25 46.64 26.38 7.80
C TYR A 25 45.14 26.03 7.71
N ILE A 26 44.29 26.64 8.55
CA ILE A 26 42.83 26.44 8.53
C ILE A 26 42.24 26.92 7.20
N LYS A 27 42.66 28.09 6.69
CA LYS A 27 42.22 28.58 5.37
C LYS A 27 42.59 27.61 4.25
N ASN A 28 43.82 27.09 4.25
CA ASN A 28 44.25 26.11 3.25
C ASN A 28 43.50 24.78 3.37
N PHE A 29 43.20 24.32 4.58
CA PHE A 29 42.40 23.13 4.82
C PHE A 29 40.97 23.28 4.31
N VAL A 30 40.32 24.41 4.62
CA VAL A 30 38.98 24.79 4.15
C VAL A 30 38.92 24.87 2.63
N THR A 31 39.92 25.47 1.98
CA THR A 31 39.99 25.55 0.51
C THR A 31 40.11 24.16 -0.12
N LYS A 32 40.93 23.26 0.44
CA LYS A 32 41.01 21.87 -0.03
C LYS A 32 39.70 21.10 0.16
N LEU A 33 38.98 21.36 1.25
CA LEU A 33 37.66 20.77 1.51
C LEU A 33 36.62 21.25 0.47
N ARG A 34 36.61 22.54 0.15
CA ARG A 34 35.74 23.13 -0.90
C ARG A 34 36.01 22.54 -2.28
N GLU A 35 37.27 22.29 -2.64
CA GLU A 35 37.61 21.62 -3.90
C GLU A 35 37.15 20.16 -3.93
N LYS A 36 37.22 19.46 -2.79
CA LYS A 36 36.72 18.08 -2.66
C LYS A 36 35.20 18.02 -2.79
N LEU A 37 34.47 18.96 -2.18
CA LEU A 37 33.02 19.16 -2.36
C LEU A 37 32.67 19.43 -3.82
N LYS A 38 33.38 20.34 -4.50
CA LYS A 38 33.17 20.62 -5.94
C LYS A 38 33.34 19.37 -6.83
N LYS A 39 34.29 18.50 -6.52
CA LYS A 39 34.49 17.23 -7.24
C LYS A 39 33.39 16.20 -6.97
N LEU A 40 32.80 16.20 -5.76
CA LEU A 40 31.67 15.32 -5.41
C LEU A 40 30.38 15.75 -6.12
N TYR A 41 30.16 17.07 -6.30
CA TYR A 41 29.02 17.63 -7.04
C TYR A 41 28.98 17.24 -8.54
N SER A 42 30.08 16.76 -9.12
CA SER A 42 30.17 16.42 -10.55
C SER A 42 29.87 14.95 -10.91
N TYR A 43 29.56 14.09 -9.93
CA TYR A 43 29.15 12.70 -10.17
C TYR A 43 27.65 12.52 -9.88
N ARG A 44 26.95 11.56 -10.53
CA ARG A 44 25.57 11.17 -10.13
C ARG A 44 25.63 10.62 -8.70
N ILE A 45 25.00 11.32 -7.75
CA ILE A 45 25.21 11.14 -6.30
C ILE A 45 24.12 10.26 -5.69
N ASP A 46 24.52 9.23 -4.93
CA ASP A 46 23.61 8.41 -4.10
C ASP A 46 23.04 9.22 -2.89
N PRO A 47 21.85 8.88 -2.37
CA PRO A 47 21.24 9.57 -1.22
C PRO A 47 22.11 9.67 0.03
N SER A 48 22.91 8.64 0.35
CA SER A 48 23.77 8.67 1.55
C SER A 48 24.86 9.74 1.45
N THR A 49 25.40 9.92 0.23
CA THR A 49 26.39 10.93 -0.09
C THR A 49 25.80 12.35 -0.06
N ARG A 50 24.49 12.54 -0.33
CA ARG A 50 23.81 13.85 -0.19
C ARG A 50 23.67 14.30 1.25
N VAL A 51 23.32 13.38 2.15
CA VAL A 51 23.22 13.67 3.59
C VAL A 51 24.60 14.00 4.13
N GLU A 52 25.63 13.22 3.76
CA GLU A 52 27.01 13.49 4.16
C GLU A 52 27.52 14.86 3.64
N ILE A 53 27.15 15.24 2.40
CA ILE A 53 27.43 16.58 1.86
C ILE A 53 26.71 17.67 2.66
N GLN A 54 25.44 17.51 3.01
CA GLN A 54 24.70 18.51 3.82
C GLN A 54 25.28 18.64 5.23
N THR A 55 25.66 17.53 5.87
CA THR A 55 26.31 17.54 7.18
C THR A 55 27.68 18.20 7.12
N LEU A 56 28.49 17.90 6.09
CA LEU A 56 29.79 18.53 5.87
C LEU A 56 29.67 20.01 5.50
N GLN A 57 28.62 20.41 4.79
CA GLN A 57 28.33 21.80 4.46
C GLN A 57 27.90 22.59 5.71
N GLY A 58 27.03 22.02 6.54
CA GLY A 58 26.62 22.60 7.83
C GLY A 58 27.78 22.74 8.82
N ALA A 59 28.65 21.73 8.88
CA ALA A 59 29.88 21.78 9.67
C ALA A 59 30.88 22.80 9.09
N LEU A 60 31.02 22.90 7.76
CA LEU A 60 31.88 23.90 7.12
C LEU A 60 31.40 25.32 7.40
N ASP A 61 30.09 25.55 7.32
CA ASP A 61 29.46 26.83 7.62
C ASP A 61 29.64 27.20 9.11
N SER A 62 29.47 26.26 10.05
CA SER A 62 29.69 26.53 11.48
C SER A 62 31.15 26.79 11.84
N THR A 63 32.12 26.30 11.07
CA THR A 63 33.55 26.41 11.38
C THR A 63 34.21 27.68 10.80
N THR A 64 33.60 28.37 9.82
CA THR A 64 34.29 29.45 9.08
C THR A 64 33.86 30.88 9.33
N GLU A 65 32.69 31.13 9.95
CA GLU A 65 32.25 32.48 10.33
C GLU A 65 31.41 32.39 11.62
N ASN A 66 31.53 33.35 12.54
CA ASN A 66 30.60 33.48 13.67
C ASN A 66 29.18 33.73 13.13
N ILE A 67 28.42 32.66 12.83
CA ILE A 67 27.09 32.73 12.22
C ILE A 67 26.05 33.26 13.20
N TYR A 68 26.22 32.99 14.50
CA TYR A 68 25.29 33.44 15.54
C TYR A 68 25.95 34.52 16.38
N HIS A 69 25.32 35.68 16.49
CA HIS A 69 25.73 36.71 17.45
C HIS A 69 24.69 36.85 18.55
N LYS A 70 25.16 37.00 19.80
CA LYS A 70 24.29 37.13 20.96
C LYS A 70 23.62 38.51 20.94
N ILE A 71 22.30 38.54 21.04
CA ILE A 71 21.48 39.76 20.99
C ILE A 71 20.82 40.11 22.32
N ASP A 72 20.66 39.14 23.23
CA ASP A 72 20.06 39.38 24.54
C ASP A 72 20.65 38.46 25.63
N GLN A 73 20.34 38.76 26.90
CA GLN A 73 20.83 38.06 28.07
C GLN A 73 20.15 36.69 28.27
N GLN A 74 20.72 35.92 29.20
CA GLN A 74 20.25 34.59 29.56
C GLN A 74 18.87 34.65 30.22
N LEU A 75 17.96 33.80 29.76
CA LEU A 75 16.69 33.48 30.39
C LEU A 75 16.78 32.10 31.06
N GLY A 76 16.28 31.97 32.29
CA GLY A 76 16.32 30.71 33.04
C GLY A 76 17.69 30.33 33.61
N THR A 77 17.83 29.06 34.02
CA THR A 77 18.93 28.58 34.88
C THR A 77 20.14 28.02 34.12
N ASN A 78 19.98 27.63 32.86
CA ASN A 78 21.05 27.08 32.02
C ASN A 78 21.79 28.20 31.29
N GLU A 79 23.10 28.03 31.08
CA GLU A 79 23.93 28.97 30.29
C GLU A 79 23.30 29.14 28.90
N GLY A 80 23.11 30.38 28.45
CA GLY A 80 22.42 30.62 27.18
C GLY A 80 22.10 32.08 26.88
N GLY A 81 21.19 32.28 25.94
CA GLY A 81 20.60 33.58 25.58
C GLY A 81 20.01 33.58 24.18
N TRP A 82 19.49 34.74 23.77
CA TRP A 82 19.03 34.95 22.40
C TRP A 82 20.20 35.25 21.48
N TYR A 83 20.20 34.58 20.33
CA TYR A 83 21.14 34.77 19.24
C TYR A 83 20.38 35.05 17.95
N GLU A 84 20.99 35.82 17.07
CA GLU A 84 20.48 36.07 15.73
C GLU A 84 21.45 35.49 14.70
N ASN A 85 20.91 34.75 13.75
CA ASN A 85 21.67 34.22 12.63
C ASN A 85 22.05 35.36 11.68
N ASN A 86 23.34 35.58 11.47
CA ASN A 86 23.89 36.67 10.66
C ASN A 86 23.49 36.59 9.19
N LYS A 87 23.16 35.40 8.67
CA LYS A 87 22.74 35.18 7.28
C LYS A 87 21.22 35.30 7.12
N THR A 88 20.45 34.58 7.95
CA THR A 88 18.98 34.50 7.78
C THR A 88 18.22 35.58 8.54
N ARG A 89 18.88 36.25 9.50
CA ARG A 89 18.28 37.19 10.46
C ARG A 89 17.23 36.54 11.37
N GLU A 90 17.13 35.22 11.38
CA GLU A 90 16.25 34.47 12.28
C GLU A 90 16.84 34.42 13.70
N ARG A 91 15.96 34.45 14.70
CA ARG A 91 16.34 34.44 16.11
C ARG A 91 16.15 33.08 16.73
N PHE A 92 17.11 32.71 17.57
CA PHE A 92 17.15 31.44 18.26
C PHE A 92 17.50 31.66 19.73
N TYR A 93 16.81 30.95 20.61
CA TYR A 93 17.21 30.82 21.99
C TYR A 93 18.17 29.63 22.10
N ILE A 94 19.44 29.90 22.42
CA ILE A 94 20.49 28.87 22.47
C ILE A 94 20.81 28.53 23.92
N LYS A 95 20.76 27.23 24.25
CA LYS A 95 21.05 26.69 25.58
C LYS A 95 22.26 25.76 25.56
N PHE A 96 23.09 25.91 26.58
CA PHE A 96 24.24 25.06 26.88
C PHE A 96 23.96 24.30 28.18
N TYR A 97 23.60 23.03 28.05
CA TYR A 97 23.38 22.16 29.20
C TYR A 97 24.69 21.67 29.78
N LYS A 98 24.75 21.53 31.11
CA LYS A 98 25.91 20.89 31.79
C LYS A 98 26.14 19.46 31.29
N ASN A 99 25.06 18.73 31.01
CA ASN A 99 25.10 17.44 30.34
C ASN A 99 24.56 17.60 28.90
N PRO A 100 25.41 17.43 27.87
CA PRO A 100 25.00 17.52 26.46
C PRO A 100 23.83 16.60 26.08
N ASP A 101 23.66 15.46 26.76
CA ASP A 101 22.53 14.57 26.48
C ASP A 101 21.18 15.22 26.76
N GLN A 102 21.12 16.22 27.66
CA GLN A 102 19.87 16.93 27.92
C GLN A 102 19.43 17.78 26.72
N ALA A 103 20.37 18.35 25.96
CA ALA A 103 20.07 18.99 24.67
C ALA A 103 19.53 17.99 23.65
N ARG A 104 20.13 16.79 23.57
CA ARG A 104 19.66 15.73 22.67
C ARG A 104 18.25 15.26 23.02
N ILE A 105 17.94 15.19 24.32
CA ILE A 105 16.61 14.82 24.83
C ILE A 105 15.58 15.91 24.56
N GLU A 106 15.90 17.18 24.73
CA GLU A 106 15.01 18.29 24.35
C GLU A 106 14.73 18.26 22.83
N TYR A 107 15.74 17.99 22.01
CA TYR A 107 15.58 17.79 20.57
C TYR A 107 14.61 16.64 20.24
N ILE A 108 14.79 15.47 20.86
CA ILE A 108 13.91 14.31 20.64
C ILE A 108 12.47 14.63 21.06
N ALA A 109 12.27 15.28 22.20
CA ALA A 109 10.94 15.67 22.66
C ALA A 109 10.27 16.62 21.67
N ASN A 110 10.97 17.67 21.22
CA ASN A 110 10.45 18.63 20.24
C ASN A 110 10.16 17.95 18.88
N ALA A 111 11.01 17.03 18.44
CA ALA A 111 10.80 16.28 17.21
C ALA A 111 9.57 15.36 17.29
N ILE A 112 9.35 14.68 18.43
CA ILE A 112 8.16 13.86 18.65
C ILE A 112 6.90 14.74 18.72
N TYR A 113 6.93 15.87 19.44
CA TYR A 113 5.80 16.81 19.43
C TYR A 113 5.47 17.27 18.02
N LYS A 114 6.49 17.65 17.24
CA LYS A 114 6.32 18.03 15.83
C LYS A 114 5.70 16.91 14.99
N LYS A 115 6.15 15.66 15.17
CA LYS A 115 5.61 14.49 14.48
C LYS A 115 4.12 14.26 14.78
N LEU A 116 3.71 14.53 16.03
CA LEU A 116 2.32 14.39 16.51
C LEU A 116 1.45 15.63 16.24
N GLY A 117 1.93 16.61 15.46
CA GLY A 117 1.20 17.86 15.22
C GLY A 117 1.02 18.74 16.47
N ILE A 118 1.76 18.48 17.55
CA ILE A 118 1.70 19.23 18.80
C ILE A 118 2.71 20.38 18.75
N ARG A 119 2.24 21.59 19.03
CA ARG A 119 3.07 22.80 18.98
C ARG A 119 4.13 22.79 20.09
N ALA A 120 5.38 22.59 19.68
CA ALA A 120 6.59 22.83 20.46
C ALA A 120 7.54 23.70 19.64
N VAL A 121 8.49 24.36 20.30
CA VAL A 121 9.52 25.13 19.58
C VAL A 121 10.35 24.24 18.67
N GLU A 122 10.57 24.71 17.45
CA GLU A 122 11.41 24.01 16.48
C GLU A 122 12.87 24.16 16.90
N SER A 123 13.56 23.04 17.12
CA SER A 123 14.91 23.02 17.69
C SER A 123 15.91 22.28 16.83
N THR A 124 17.15 22.77 16.83
CA THR A 124 18.30 22.14 16.15
C THR A 124 19.46 21.97 17.12
N LEU A 125 20.26 20.93 16.90
CA LEU A 125 21.50 20.67 17.66
C LEU A 125 22.68 21.29 16.91
N LEU A 126 23.58 21.95 17.63
CA LEU A 126 24.74 22.59 17.03
C LEU A 126 25.94 22.63 18.01
N ASP A 127 27.12 22.84 17.45
CA ASP A 127 28.35 23.09 18.19
C ASP A 127 28.73 24.56 18.02
N MET A 128 28.87 25.28 19.14
CA MET A 128 29.36 26.66 19.19
C MET A 128 30.64 26.71 20.00
N ASP A 129 31.76 27.04 19.33
CA ASP A 129 33.07 27.19 19.94
C ASP A 129 33.51 25.96 20.80
N GLY A 130 33.16 24.75 20.35
CA GLY A 130 33.48 23.50 21.06
C GLY A 130 32.51 23.16 22.19
N LYS A 131 31.41 23.91 22.34
CA LYS A 131 30.33 23.63 23.28
C LYS A 131 29.07 23.17 22.53
N PHE A 132 28.61 21.97 22.88
CA PHE A 132 27.37 21.41 22.35
C PHE A 132 26.14 22.15 22.89
N ALA A 133 25.24 22.55 22.00
CA ALA A 133 24.09 23.37 22.33
C ALA A 133 22.83 22.91 21.58
N ILE A 134 21.67 23.34 22.10
CA ILE A 134 20.40 23.30 21.38
C ILE A 134 19.95 24.72 21.09
N ALA A 135 19.52 24.95 19.86
CA ALA A 135 18.98 26.22 19.38
C ALA A 135 17.50 26.06 19.06
N SER A 136 16.64 26.73 19.82
CA SER A 136 15.19 26.74 19.64
C SER A 136 14.77 28.02 18.94
N LYS A 137 14.05 27.91 17.82
CA LYS A 137 13.61 29.04 17.02
C LYS A 137 12.61 29.92 17.79
N GLU A 138 12.69 31.23 17.59
CA GLU A 138 11.73 32.17 18.16
C GLU A 138 10.29 31.86 17.70
N ILE A 139 9.34 31.94 18.64
CA ILE A 139 7.91 31.80 18.34
C ILE A 139 7.47 32.97 17.43
N PRO A 140 6.67 32.72 16.37
CA PRO A 140 6.21 33.77 15.47
C PRO A 140 5.61 34.99 16.20
N GLY A 141 6.13 36.18 15.91
CA GLY A 141 5.65 37.43 16.50
C GLY A 141 6.16 37.75 17.92
N GLY A 142 7.11 36.95 18.45
CA GLY A 142 7.66 37.12 19.79
C GLY A 142 6.75 36.47 20.83
N GLY A 143 7.22 35.37 21.44
CA GLY A 143 6.43 34.60 22.40
C GLY A 143 6.01 35.45 23.60
N GLN A 144 4.73 35.38 23.97
CA GLN A 144 4.18 36.02 25.16
C GLN A 144 3.92 34.99 26.26
N SER A 145 4.02 35.41 27.52
CA SER A 145 3.62 34.58 28.66
C SER A 145 2.14 34.22 28.57
N SER A 146 1.82 32.96 28.86
CA SER A 146 0.44 32.51 29.06
C SER A 146 0.19 32.24 30.54
N TYR A 147 -1.07 32.29 30.95
CA TYR A 147 -1.46 32.05 32.34
C TYR A 147 -2.20 30.74 32.50
N ARG A 148 -2.20 30.19 33.71
CA ARG A 148 -2.82 28.90 34.04
C ARG A 148 -4.25 28.76 33.50
N GLU A 149 -5.14 29.75 33.71
CA GLU A 149 -6.52 29.63 33.23
C GLU A 149 -6.65 29.61 31.70
N GLU A 150 -5.72 30.25 30.99
CA GLU A 150 -5.65 30.23 29.52
C GLU A 150 -5.19 28.84 29.05
N GLN A 151 -4.11 28.32 29.66
CA GLN A 151 -3.54 27.00 29.34
C GLN A 151 -4.57 25.88 29.56
N ALA A 152 -5.27 25.90 30.70
CA ALA A 152 -6.24 24.86 31.08
C ALA A 152 -7.44 24.76 30.13
N LYS A 153 -7.74 25.84 29.39
CA LYS A 153 -8.85 25.92 28.43
C LYS A 153 -8.40 25.78 26.97
N SER A 154 -7.09 25.80 26.72
CA SER A 154 -6.54 25.81 25.36
C SER A 154 -6.58 24.42 24.73
N PRO A 155 -7.22 24.25 23.56
CA PRO A 155 -7.15 23.00 22.80
C PRO A 155 -5.71 22.59 22.48
N ASP A 156 -4.84 23.55 22.13
CA ASP A 156 -3.42 23.32 21.81
C ASP A 156 -2.62 22.67 22.95
N ILE A 157 -3.04 22.94 24.18
CA ILE A 157 -2.40 22.40 25.39
C ILE A 157 -3.07 21.11 25.80
N ARG A 158 -4.40 21.09 25.89
CA ARG A 158 -5.18 19.91 26.29
C ARG A 158 -4.99 18.71 25.35
N SER A 159 -4.94 18.93 24.04
CA SER A 159 -4.82 17.85 23.04
C SER A 159 -3.45 17.18 23.03
N GLY A 160 -2.43 17.82 23.60
CA GLY A 160 -1.07 17.27 23.69
C GLY A 160 -0.75 16.58 25.02
N PHE A 161 -1.69 16.54 25.98
CA PHE A 161 -1.44 16.00 27.31
C PHE A 161 -0.92 14.55 27.29
N LEU A 162 -1.53 13.67 26.47
CA LEU A 162 -1.07 12.29 26.42
C LEU A 162 0.36 12.20 25.89
N ALA A 163 0.75 13.04 24.92
CA ALA A 163 2.14 13.10 24.47
C ALA A 163 3.07 13.60 25.60
N ASP A 164 2.63 14.57 26.40
CA ASP A 164 3.37 15.04 27.59
C ASP A 164 3.59 13.88 28.57
N THR A 165 2.57 13.06 28.82
CA THR A 165 2.71 11.87 29.67
C THR A 165 3.58 10.79 29.03
N TYR A 166 3.44 10.55 27.72
CA TYR A 166 4.23 9.59 26.95
C TYR A 166 5.72 9.94 26.99
N LEU A 167 6.06 11.22 26.87
CA LEU A 167 7.42 11.75 26.97
C LEU A 167 7.88 11.97 28.42
N ALA A 168 7.05 11.66 29.41
CA ALA A 168 7.30 11.96 30.81
C ALA A 168 7.68 13.43 31.08
N ASN A 169 7.11 14.39 30.35
CA ASN A 169 7.44 15.81 30.50
C ASN A 169 6.73 16.42 31.73
N TRP A 170 7.25 16.15 32.92
CA TRP A 170 6.66 16.59 34.19
C TRP A 170 6.62 18.12 34.35
N ASP A 171 7.48 18.83 33.61
CA ASP A 171 7.65 20.28 33.70
C ASP A 171 7.04 21.00 32.48
N VAL A 172 6.15 20.35 31.73
CA VAL A 172 5.57 20.89 30.48
C VAL A 172 4.92 22.27 30.64
N VAL A 173 4.34 22.56 31.82
CA VAL A 173 3.78 23.89 32.12
C VAL A 173 4.75 24.77 32.90
N GLY A 174 5.84 24.24 33.45
CA GLY A 174 6.75 24.98 34.33
C GLY A 174 6.19 25.13 35.75
N LEU A 175 7.04 25.57 36.68
CA LEU A 175 6.65 25.79 38.09
C LEU A 175 5.72 27.00 38.24
N VAL A 176 5.89 28.01 37.39
CA VAL A 176 5.14 29.27 37.41
C VAL A 176 4.34 29.50 36.12
N PHE A 177 4.01 28.41 35.41
CA PHE A 177 3.25 28.42 34.16
C PHE A 177 3.98 29.06 32.96
N ASP A 178 5.32 29.09 33.01
CA ASP A 178 6.21 29.76 32.06
C ASP A 178 6.66 28.90 30.87
N ASN A 179 6.51 27.58 30.93
CA ASN A 179 6.93 26.68 29.84
C ASN A 179 5.87 26.53 28.73
N ILE A 180 4.77 27.27 28.82
CA ILE A 180 3.82 27.47 27.72
C ILE A 180 3.81 28.95 27.33
N MET A 181 4.14 29.21 26.07
CA MET A 181 4.14 30.56 25.50
C MET A 181 3.09 30.66 24.38
N LYS A 182 2.53 31.85 24.17
CA LYS A 182 1.58 32.11 23.09
C LYS A 182 2.19 32.97 21.99
N ASP A 183 1.85 32.69 20.74
CA ASP A 183 2.18 33.54 19.60
C ASP A 183 1.22 34.74 19.51
N ALA A 184 1.46 35.64 18.55
CA ALA A 184 0.62 36.81 18.32
C ALA A 184 -0.85 36.49 17.94
N ASN A 185 -1.12 35.26 17.50
CA ASN A 185 -2.46 34.78 17.12
C ASN A 185 -3.15 34.01 18.26
N GLY A 186 -2.48 33.84 19.41
CA GLY A 186 -2.99 33.11 20.57
C GLY A 186 -2.78 31.60 20.52
N ASN A 187 -2.05 31.07 19.53
CA ASN A 187 -1.67 29.66 19.52
C ASN A 187 -0.61 29.40 20.59
N MET A 188 -0.70 28.28 21.28
CA MET A 188 0.19 27.99 22.41
C MET A 188 1.26 26.95 22.03
N TYR A 189 2.48 27.20 22.49
CA TYR A 189 3.67 26.40 22.22
C TYR A 189 4.28 25.91 23.53
N ARG A 190 4.65 24.64 23.55
CA ARG A 190 5.53 24.07 24.59
C ARG A 190 6.95 24.55 24.37
N VAL A 191 7.55 25.12 25.41
CA VAL A 191 8.95 25.54 25.43
C VAL A 191 9.68 24.85 26.58
N ASP A 192 11.00 24.80 26.50
CA ASP A 192 11.86 24.21 27.55
C ASP A 192 11.55 22.74 27.89
N ASN A 193 11.52 21.89 26.85
CA ASN A 193 11.23 20.47 26.99
C ASN A 193 12.44 19.62 27.45
N GLY A 194 13.49 20.26 27.99
CA GLY A 194 14.70 19.57 28.48
C GLY A 194 14.49 18.76 29.75
N GLY A 195 13.34 18.87 30.40
CA GLY A 195 12.89 18.06 31.53
C GLY A 195 12.11 16.80 31.14
N SER A 196 12.20 16.36 29.88
CA SER A 196 11.49 15.19 29.33
C SER A 196 12.30 13.89 29.45
N LEU A 197 11.65 12.78 29.10
CA LEU A 197 12.21 11.43 29.00
C LEU A 197 12.89 11.00 30.29
N ASN A 198 14.20 10.75 30.27
CA ASN A 198 14.99 10.33 31.42
C ASN A 198 15.61 11.49 32.22
N PHE A 199 15.29 12.75 31.91
CA PHE A 199 15.76 13.93 32.63
C PHE A 199 14.66 14.67 33.39
N ARG A 200 15.02 15.36 34.47
CA ARG A 200 14.23 16.35 35.21
C ARG A 200 14.62 17.75 34.75
N ALA A 201 13.78 18.75 35.03
CA ALA A 201 14.04 20.16 34.68
C ALA A 201 15.44 20.67 35.09
N GLN A 202 15.92 20.27 36.28
CA GLN A 202 17.24 20.67 36.80
C GLN A 202 18.40 19.75 36.35
N GLY A 203 18.18 18.88 35.35
CA GLY A 203 19.22 18.00 34.78
C GLY A 203 19.50 16.72 35.57
N GLY A 204 18.79 16.48 36.68
CA GLY A 204 18.83 15.19 37.38
C GLY A 204 18.13 14.09 36.58
N LEU A 205 18.55 12.83 36.74
CA LEU A 205 17.91 11.70 36.07
C LEU A 205 16.56 11.32 36.73
N LYS A 206 15.68 10.71 35.95
CA LYS A 206 14.47 10.04 36.42
C LYS A 206 14.25 8.75 35.65
N ASP A 207 13.48 7.85 36.24
CA ASP A 207 13.11 6.60 35.58
C ASP A 207 12.17 6.88 34.41
N PHE A 208 12.49 6.28 33.26
CA PHE A 208 11.67 6.34 32.06
C PHE A 208 11.30 4.91 31.66
N LEU A 209 10.17 4.43 32.20
CA LEU A 209 9.81 3.02 32.16
C LEU A 209 9.23 2.62 30.79
N PRO A 210 9.66 1.49 30.20
CA PRO A 210 9.09 0.98 28.94
C PRO A 210 7.67 0.46 29.13
N ASN A 211 7.36 -0.20 30.25
CA ASN A 211 6.12 -1.00 30.37
C ASN A 211 5.06 -0.32 31.25
N ASP A 212 5.23 0.95 31.57
CA ASP A 212 4.29 1.72 32.39
C ASP A 212 4.39 3.21 32.09
N ILE A 213 3.29 3.94 32.27
CA ILE A 213 3.19 5.40 32.13
C ILE A 213 2.49 5.96 33.38
N PRO A 214 3.21 6.05 34.52
CA PRO A 214 2.62 6.58 35.76
C PRO A 214 2.17 8.04 35.62
N GLU A 215 2.71 8.77 34.64
CA GLU A 215 2.33 10.14 34.33
C GLU A 215 0.86 10.32 33.95
N LEU A 216 0.21 9.31 33.36
CA LEU A 216 -1.22 9.34 33.05
C LEU A 216 -2.08 9.61 34.28
N LYS A 217 -1.58 9.23 35.47
CA LYS A 217 -2.23 9.50 36.75
C LYS A 217 -1.56 10.68 37.48
N ASN A 218 -0.23 10.68 37.55
CA ASN A 218 0.49 11.63 38.39
C ASN A 218 0.41 13.07 37.86
N MET A 219 0.41 13.27 36.53
CA MET A 219 0.30 14.60 35.92
C MET A 219 -1.13 15.15 35.92
N LEU A 220 -2.12 14.38 36.37
CA LEU A 220 -3.48 14.84 36.65
C LEU A 220 -3.67 15.29 38.11
N ASN A 221 -2.70 15.03 39.00
CA ASN A 221 -2.83 15.38 40.40
C ASN A 221 -2.74 16.92 40.58
N PRO A 222 -3.80 17.59 41.06
CA PRO A 222 -3.84 19.06 41.20
C PRO A 222 -2.85 19.64 42.23
N ASP A 223 -2.20 18.79 43.03
CA ASP A 223 -1.12 19.22 43.93
C ASP A 223 0.14 19.67 43.16
N PHE A 224 0.27 19.28 41.88
CA PHE A 224 1.38 19.65 41.00
C PHE A 224 0.93 20.60 39.88
N SER A 225 1.84 21.44 39.37
CA SER A 225 1.52 22.46 38.36
C SER A 225 0.87 21.87 37.10
N ALA A 226 1.35 20.72 36.61
CA ALA A 226 0.72 20.03 35.48
C ALA A 226 -0.74 19.66 35.77
N GLY A 227 -1.05 19.06 36.93
CA GLY A 227 -2.42 18.69 37.27
C GLY A 227 -3.32 19.90 37.47
N GLN A 228 -2.78 21.04 37.88
CA GLN A 228 -3.54 22.29 37.96
C GLN A 228 -4.05 22.79 36.60
N VAL A 229 -3.46 22.34 35.49
CA VAL A 229 -3.86 22.61 34.10
C VAL A 229 -4.67 21.44 33.51
N PHE A 230 -4.25 20.20 33.79
CA PHE A 230 -4.76 19.01 33.10
C PHE A 230 -5.79 18.17 33.87
N ALA A 231 -6.07 18.44 35.15
CA ALA A 231 -6.96 17.61 35.98
C ALA A 231 -8.36 17.34 35.38
N GLY A 232 -8.82 18.17 34.45
CA GLY A 232 -10.10 18.01 33.76
C GLY A 232 -10.05 17.18 32.47
N ILE A 233 -9.00 16.39 32.22
CA ILE A 233 -8.93 15.49 31.05
C ILE A 233 -9.64 14.18 31.36
N THR A 234 -10.53 13.74 30.45
CA THR A 234 -11.30 12.50 30.60
C THR A 234 -10.59 11.27 30.05
N GLU A 235 -11.06 10.07 30.42
CA GLU A 235 -10.51 8.81 29.90
C GLU A 235 -10.77 8.66 28.39
N GLU A 236 -11.87 9.21 27.87
CA GLU A 236 -12.18 9.27 26.45
C GLU A 236 -11.22 10.21 25.69
N GLU A 237 -10.91 11.39 26.25
CA GLU A 237 -9.90 12.28 25.68
C GLU A 237 -8.52 11.60 25.65
N LEU A 238 -8.15 10.87 26.71
CA LEU A 238 -6.91 10.09 26.73
C LEU A 238 -6.92 8.98 25.68
N LYS A 239 -8.02 8.24 25.55
CA LYS A 239 -8.13 7.18 24.54
C LYS A 239 -7.95 7.75 23.13
N SER A 240 -8.64 8.83 22.80
CA SER A 240 -8.54 9.48 21.48
C SER A 240 -7.12 9.99 21.20
N GLN A 241 -6.47 10.62 22.18
CA GLN A 241 -5.08 11.04 22.02
C GLN A 241 -4.12 9.85 21.89
N ALA A 242 -4.41 8.72 22.55
CA ALA A 242 -3.59 7.51 22.45
C ALA A 242 -3.73 6.83 21.09
N GLU A 243 -4.94 6.82 20.51
CA GLU A 243 -5.18 6.37 19.14
C GLU A 243 -4.35 7.21 18.16
N HIS A 244 -4.44 8.54 18.25
CA HIS A 244 -3.66 9.48 17.43
C HIS A 244 -2.14 9.27 17.58
N LEU A 245 -1.63 9.15 18.81
CA LEU A 245 -0.20 8.90 19.03
C LEU A 245 0.27 7.58 18.42
N VAL A 246 -0.52 6.51 18.60
CA VAL A 246 -0.16 5.17 18.11
C VAL A 246 -0.18 5.11 16.58
N GLN A 247 -1.12 5.82 15.96
CA GLN A 247 -1.25 5.96 14.51
C GLN A 247 -0.09 6.78 13.93
N ASP A 248 0.20 7.95 14.48
CA ASP A 248 1.06 8.94 13.80
C ASP A 248 2.55 8.81 14.13
N LEU A 249 2.91 8.17 15.26
CA LEU A 249 4.29 7.97 15.67
C LEU A 249 4.69 6.50 15.49
N SER A 250 5.31 6.16 14.36
CA SER A 250 5.78 4.80 14.08
C SER A 250 7.04 4.41 14.87
N ASP A 251 7.31 3.11 14.97
CA ASP A 251 8.56 2.63 15.60
C ASP A 251 9.79 3.07 14.79
N GLY A 252 9.65 3.21 13.46
CA GLY A 252 10.67 3.74 12.57
C GLY A 252 10.90 5.24 12.76
N ASP A 253 9.84 6.03 12.99
CA ASP A 253 9.98 7.46 13.33
C ASP A 253 10.75 7.64 14.64
N ILE A 254 10.44 6.83 15.65
CA ILE A 254 11.16 6.81 16.92
C ILE A 254 12.64 6.49 16.69
N GLU A 255 12.93 5.50 15.85
CA GLU A 255 14.31 5.13 15.53
C GLU A 255 15.08 6.26 14.84
N GLU A 256 14.49 6.88 13.82
CA GLU A 256 15.13 7.95 13.06
C GLU A 256 15.32 9.21 13.91
N ILE A 257 14.31 9.63 14.68
CA ILE A 257 14.42 10.78 15.60
C ILE A 257 15.53 10.56 16.63
N VAL A 258 15.59 9.37 17.25
CA VAL A 258 16.64 9.07 18.23
C VAL A 258 18.01 9.02 17.56
N LYS A 259 18.12 8.48 16.35
CA LYS A 259 19.38 8.46 15.59
C LYS A 259 19.86 9.88 15.27
N GLN A 260 18.99 10.75 14.79
CA GLN A 260 19.30 12.15 14.47
C GLN A 260 19.76 12.96 15.68
N SER A 261 19.32 12.57 16.89
CA SER A 261 19.77 13.22 18.13
C SER A 261 21.27 13.07 18.39
N GLY A 262 21.95 12.11 17.74
CA GLY A 262 23.37 11.80 17.96
C GLY A 262 23.68 11.27 19.36
N LEU A 263 22.69 10.70 20.06
CA LEU A 263 22.91 9.99 21.32
C LEU A 263 23.87 8.82 21.12
N ASP A 264 24.67 8.55 22.16
CA ASP A 264 25.49 7.35 22.23
C ASP A 264 24.67 6.07 22.00
N GLU A 265 25.24 5.08 21.32
CA GLU A 265 24.53 3.91 20.80
C GLU A 265 23.79 3.12 21.91
N GLU A 266 24.43 2.95 23.08
CA GLU A 266 23.82 2.22 24.19
C GLU A 266 22.63 2.99 24.77
N LYS A 267 22.79 4.30 24.97
CA LYS A 267 21.72 5.18 25.47
C LYS A 267 20.57 5.29 24.47
N ALA A 268 20.89 5.42 23.18
CA ALA A 268 19.92 5.44 22.09
C ALA A 268 19.11 4.15 22.07
N LYS A 269 19.75 2.99 22.23
CA LYS A 269 19.07 1.69 22.30
C LYS A 269 18.11 1.61 23.49
N ILE A 270 18.56 2.00 24.69
CA ILE A 270 17.72 2.00 25.90
C ILE A 270 16.51 2.93 25.71
N LEU A 271 16.73 4.13 25.17
CA LEU A 271 15.68 5.11 24.96
C LEU A 271 14.65 4.65 23.91
N LYS A 272 15.11 4.08 22.79
CA LYS A 272 14.23 3.48 21.78
C LYS A 272 13.35 2.39 22.39
N GLN A 273 13.93 1.48 23.18
CA GLN A 273 13.18 0.43 23.87
C GLN A 273 12.12 1.01 24.81
N ALA A 274 12.44 2.08 25.53
CA ALA A 274 11.50 2.76 26.42
C ALA A 274 10.33 3.41 25.66
N LEU A 275 10.62 4.18 24.59
CA LEU A 275 9.60 4.84 23.76
C LEU A 275 8.66 3.82 23.09
N VAL A 276 9.22 2.77 22.47
CA VAL A 276 8.43 1.70 21.84
C VAL A 276 7.62 0.93 22.89
N GLY A 277 8.22 0.63 24.04
CA GLY A 277 7.53 -0.01 25.15
C GLY A 277 6.31 0.80 25.60
N ARG A 278 6.48 2.11 25.81
CA ARG A 278 5.40 2.99 26.28
C ARG A 278 4.26 3.07 25.27
N LYS A 279 4.59 3.07 23.98
CA LYS A 279 3.59 3.01 22.90
C LYS A 279 2.80 1.70 22.95
N ARG A 280 3.47 0.55 23.18
CA ARG A 280 2.82 -0.75 23.40
C ARG A 280 1.95 -0.78 24.67
N PHE A 281 2.39 -0.12 25.73
CA PHE A 281 1.58 0.04 26.94
C PHE A 281 0.27 0.79 26.64
N LEU A 282 0.30 1.88 25.87
CA LEU A 282 -0.89 2.63 25.47
C LEU A 282 -1.86 1.77 24.64
N ILE A 283 -1.34 1.02 23.67
CA ILE A 283 -2.12 0.07 22.86
C ILE A 283 -2.90 -0.90 23.75
N ASN A 284 -2.21 -1.51 24.72
CA ASN A 284 -2.81 -2.47 25.64
C ASN A 284 -3.79 -1.82 26.63
N LYS A 285 -3.42 -0.67 27.19
CA LYS A 285 -4.23 0.05 28.19
C LYS A 285 -5.58 0.49 27.60
N PHE A 286 -5.57 1.05 26.39
CA PHE A 286 -6.75 1.61 25.74
C PHE A 286 -7.44 0.65 24.75
N LYS A 287 -6.90 -0.57 24.59
CA LYS A 287 -7.38 -1.59 23.64
C LYS A 287 -7.48 -1.04 22.21
N ILE A 288 -6.42 -0.35 21.78
CA ILE A 288 -6.34 0.26 20.45
C ILE A 288 -6.24 -0.86 19.41
N ASP A 289 -7.14 -0.87 18.44
CA ASP A 289 -7.26 -1.94 17.47
C ASP A 289 -6.21 -1.81 16.35
N GLN A 290 -5.13 -2.59 16.45
CA GLN A 290 -4.11 -2.69 15.40
C GLN A 290 -4.40 -3.77 14.35
N ARG A 291 -5.48 -4.56 14.52
CA ARG A 291 -5.85 -5.65 13.60
C ARG A 291 -5.92 -5.19 12.13
N PRO A 292 -6.40 -3.98 11.79
CA PRO A 292 -6.34 -3.46 10.43
C PRO A 292 -4.93 -3.51 9.80
N MET A 293 -3.91 -3.07 10.55
CA MET A 293 -2.52 -2.99 10.08
C MET A 293 -1.78 -4.33 10.16
N GLU A 294 -2.10 -5.20 11.13
CA GLU A 294 -1.50 -6.54 11.26
C GLU A 294 -1.77 -7.45 10.05
N ARG A 295 -2.81 -7.15 9.27
CA ARG A 295 -3.13 -7.88 8.04
C ARG A 295 -2.13 -7.63 6.92
N ILE A 296 -1.45 -6.48 6.91
CA ILE A 296 -0.45 -6.16 5.89
C ILE A 296 0.79 -7.04 6.02
N PRO A 297 1.44 -7.20 7.20
CA PRO A 297 2.48 -8.20 7.40
C PRO A 297 2.09 -9.61 6.91
N ILE A 298 0.89 -10.08 7.24
CA ILE A 298 0.39 -11.40 6.81
C ILE A 298 0.26 -11.44 5.28
N ALA A 299 -0.24 -10.38 4.66
CA ALA A 299 -0.35 -10.26 3.21
C ALA A 299 1.03 -10.32 2.53
N ILE A 300 2.03 -9.62 3.08
CA ILE A 300 3.42 -9.65 2.58
C ILE A 300 4.01 -11.06 2.67
N GLU A 301 3.80 -11.79 3.76
CA GLU A 301 4.27 -13.19 3.86
C GLU A 301 3.59 -14.10 2.82
N LYS A 302 2.28 -13.93 2.57
CA LYS A 302 1.58 -14.64 1.49
C LYS A 302 2.11 -14.33 0.09
N LEU A 303 2.62 -13.11 -0.15
CA LEU A 303 3.24 -12.76 -1.43
C LEU A 303 4.55 -13.53 -1.63
N LYS A 304 5.36 -13.64 -0.58
CA LYS A 304 6.62 -14.40 -0.60
C LYS A 304 6.37 -15.88 -0.90
N GLU A 305 5.35 -16.49 -0.31
CA GLU A 305 4.95 -17.88 -0.59
C GLU A 305 4.55 -18.11 -2.06
N GLN A 306 3.94 -17.10 -2.71
CA GLN A 306 3.55 -17.20 -4.12
C GLN A 306 4.74 -17.08 -5.09
N LEU A 307 5.85 -16.47 -4.67
CA LEU A 307 7.01 -16.22 -5.52
C LEU A 307 7.60 -17.52 -6.08
N ASP A 308 7.64 -18.58 -5.27
CA ASP A 308 8.12 -19.90 -5.69
C ASP A 308 7.19 -20.54 -6.74
N ARG A 309 5.87 -20.40 -6.58
CA ARG A 309 4.89 -20.94 -7.53
C ARG A 309 4.97 -20.24 -8.89
N LEU A 310 5.22 -18.93 -8.88
CA LEU A 310 5.27 -18.10 -10.09
C LEU A 310 6.66 -18.06 -10.74
N LYS A 311 7.61 -18.84 -10.22
CA LYS A 311 8.98 -18.86 -10.71
C LYS A 311 9.05 -19.19 -12.21
N GLY A 312 9.77 -18.35 -12.97
CA GLY A 312 9.90 -18.48 -14.42
C GLY A 312 8.71 -17.96 -15.24
N LEU A 313 7.73 -17.29 -14.62
CA LEU A 313 6.68 -16.55 -15.31
C LEU A 313 6.95 -15.04 -15.29
N GLU A 314 6.53 -14.35 -16.34
CA GLU A 314 6.40 -12.88 -16.36
C GLU A 314 5.11 -12.45 -15.63
N LEU A 315 4.95 -12.85 -14.36
CA LEU A 315 3.76 -12.54 -13.58
C LEU A 315 4.11 -12.34 -12.10
N ARG A 316 3.80 -11.15 -11.58
CA ARG A 316 4.06 -10.78 -10.19
C ARG A 316 3.08 -11.45 -9.21
N PRO A 317 3.52 -11.80 -7.99
CA PRO A 317 2.63 -12.18 -6.89
C PRO A 317 1.65 -11.07 -6.53
N ARG A 318 0.43 -11.44 -6.15
CA ARG A 318 -0.63 -10.51 -5.73
C ARG A 318 -1.42 -11.09 -4.58
N VAL A 319 -1.83 -10.23 -3.64
CA VAL A 319 -2.73 -10.58 -2.54
C VAL A 319 -3.72 -9.43 -2.35
N GLY A 320 -4.99 -9.77 -2.16
CA GLY A 320 -6.04 -8.82 -1.84
C GLY A 320 -6.31 -8.83 -0.34
N ILE A 321 -6.61 -7.65 0.21
CA ILE A 321 -7.04 -7.49 1.59
C ILE A 321 -8.41 -6.81 1.61
N ILE A 322 -9.31 -7.34 2.45
CA ILE A 322 -10.61 -6.70 2.66
C ILE A 322 -10.44 -5.40 3.42
N ALA A 323 -10.89 -4.30 2.88
CA ALA A 323 -10.59 -2.96 3.35
C ALA A 323 -11.77 -2.03 3.06
N ASP A 324 -11.90 -0.98 3.87
CA ASP A 324 -12.88 0.09 3.72
C ASP A 324 -14.36 -0.37 3.74
N ALA A 325 -15.26 0.56 4.08
CA ALA A 325 -16.69 0.27 4.15
C ALA A 325 -17.40 0.48 2.80
N ASP A 326 -17.13 1.56 2.08
CA ASP A 326 -18.01 2.04 1.00
C ASP A 326 -17.35 2.92 -0.09
N LYS A 327 -16.11 3.33 0.09
CA LYS A 327 -15.35 4.23 -0.81
C LYS A 327 -14.44 3.47 -1.76
N VAL A 328 -14.08 2.23 -1.45
CA VAL A 328 -13.27 1.33 -2.28
C VAL A 328 -14.20 0.29 -2.92
N GLU A 329 -14.14 0.18 -4.26
CA GLU A 329 -14.89 -0.84 -4.98
C GLU A 329 -14.53 -2.25 -4.47
N ASN A 330 -15.57 -3.07 -4.26
CA ASN A 330 -15.44 -4.43 -3.73
C ASN A 330 -14.90 -4.54 -2.30
N GLN A 331 -14.65 -3.41 -1.61
CA GLN A 331 -14.04 -3.38 -0.29
C GLN A 331 -12.70 -4.15 -0.29
N GLU A 332 -11.92 -4.04 -1.37
CA GLU A 332 -10.67 -4.79 -1.55
C GLU A 332 -9.54 -3.89 -2.05
N ILE A 333 -8.39 -3.99 -1.38
CA ILE A 333 -7.13 -3.36 -1.77
C ILE A 333 -6.12 -4.45 -2.12
N ASP A 334 -5.44 -4.28 -3.24
CA ASP A 334 -4.47 -5.24 -3.74
C ASP A 334 -3.05 -4.79 -3.48
N ILE A 335 -2.23 -5.72 -3.01
CA ILE A 335 -0.80 -5.55 -2.84
C ILE A 335 -0.11 -6.49 -3.82
N ILE A 336 0.76 -5.93 -4.65
CA ILE A 336 1.54 -6.64 -5.66
C ILE A 336 3.01 -6.53 -5.27
N ASP A 337 3.70 -7.67 -5.29
CA ASP A 337 5.15 -7.71 -5.11
C ASP A 337 5.82 -7.42 -6.45
N ALA A 338 6.30 -6.18 -6.61
CA ALA A 338 7.08 -5.73 -7.76
C ALA A 338 8.56 -5.54 -7.38
N SER A 339 9.12 -6.51 -6.63
CA SER A 339 10.54 -6.50 -6.24
C SER A 339 11.51 -6.44 -7.43
N ASP A 340 11.10 -6.90 -8.62
CA ASP A 340 11.87 -6.72 -9.87
C ASP A 340 12.01 -5.23 -10.27
N LEU A 341 11.16 -4.36 -9.73
CA LEU A 341 11.17 -2.91 -9.87
C LEU A 341 11.55 -2.18 -8.57
N GLY A 342 11.97 -2.91 -7.53
CA GLY A 342 12.36 -2.32 -6.25
C GLY A 342 11.22 -1.66 -5.46
N ARG A 343 9.96 -2.09 -5.67
CA ARG A 343 8.77 -1.53 -4.99
C ARG A 343 7.65 -2.54 -4.71
N TYR A 344 6.80 -2.23 -3.74
CA TYR A 344 5.45 -2.79 -3.66
C TYR A 344 4.47 -1.88 -4.39
N GLU A 345 3.50 -2.47 -5.10
CA GLU A 345 2.45 -1.72 -5.80
C GLU A 345 1.09 -1.99 -5.15
N ILE A 346 0.41 -0.93 -4.72
CA ILE A 346 -0.89 -1.00 -4.06
C ILE A 346 -1.94 -0.49 -5.04
N ASN A 347 -2.90 -1.34 -5.38
CA ASN A 347 -3.86 -1.11 -6.45
C ASN A 347 -5.28 -1.33 -5.95
N PHE A 348 -6.18 -0.39 -6.24
CA PHE A 348 -7.61 -0.53 -5.97
C PHE A 348 -8.39 0.48 -6.79
N LYS A 349 -9.73 0.43 -6.70
CA LYS A 349 -10.59 1.42 -7.32
C LYS A 349 -11.43 2.13 -6.28
N LEU A 350 -11.55 3.44 -6.40
CA LEU A 350 -12.54 4.22 -5.68
C LEU A 350 -13.92 4.01 -6.30
N THR A 351 -14.98 4.04 -5.49
CA THR A 351 -16.35 4.09 -6.00
C THR A 351 -16.58 5.37 -6.79
N ASP A 352 -17.43 5.33 -7.82
CA ASP A 352 -17.67 6.48 -8.72
C ASP A 352 -17.95 7.78 -7.94
N ASN A 353 -18.78 7.75 -6.89
CA ASN A 353 -19.11 8.92 -6.06
C ASN A 353 -17.88 9.48 -5.31
N HIS A 354 -17.05 8.60 -4.75
CA HIS A 354 -15.89 9.03 -3.97
C HIS A 354 -14.76 9.49 -4.88
N TRP A 355 -14.55 8.81 -6.00
CA TRP A 355 -13.61 9.22 -7.05
C TRP A 355 -13.89 10.64 -7.55
N GLU A 356 -15.14 10.99 -7.84
CA GLU A 356 -15.50 12.34 -8.29
C GLU A 356 -15.10 13.42 -7.26
N THR A 357 -15.28 13.10 -5.96
CA THR A 357 -14.88 13.97 -4.86
C THR A 357 -13.36 14.16 -4.82
N ILE A 358 -12.61 13.05 -4.85
CA ILE A 358 -11.14 13.08 -4.77
C ILE A 358 -10.51 13.76 -5.97
N ILE A 359 -10.96 13.46 -7.20
CA ILE A 359 -10.40 14.12 -8.39
C ILE A 359 -10.65 15.62 -8.39
N LYS A 360 -11.83 16.06 -7.96
CA LYS A 360 -12.12 17.49 -7.84
C LYS A 360 -11.14 18.16 -6.88
N GLU A 361 -10.97 17.60 -5.69
CA GLU A 361 -10.07 18.17 -4.68
C GLU A 361 -8.60 18.14 -5.09
N LEU A 362 -8.15 17.03 -5.70
CA LEU A 362 -6.78 16.91 -6.17
C LEU A 362 -6.47 17.93 -7.29
N LYS A 363 -7.44 18.24 -8.16
CA LYS A 363 -7.28 19.31 -9.16
C LYS A 363 -7.15 20.68 -8.49
N GLU A 364 -8.01 21.00 -7.52
CA GLU A 364 -7.94 22.25 -6.76
C GLU A 364 -6.60 22.38 -6.00
N LYS A 365 -6.13 21.31 -5.36
CA LYS A 365 -4.82 21.26 -4.69
C LYS A 365 -3.65 21.39 -5.67
N MET A 366 -3.76 20.81 -6.86
CA MET A 366 -2.72 20.92 -7.91
C MET A 366 -2.54 22.36 -8.39
N GLU A 367 -3.61 23.16 -8.45
CA GLU A 367 -3.53 24.59 -8.78
C GLU A 367 -2.83 25.43 -7.70
N LEU A 368 -2.86 24.97 -6.45
CA LEU A 368 -2.35 25.68 -5.27
C LEU A 368 -0.95 25.20 -4.81
N SER A 369 -0.49 24.03 -5.26
CA SER A 369 0.76 23.39 -4.81
C SER A 369 1.93 23.63 -5.76
N ALA A 370 3.15 23.36 -5.28
CA ALA A 370 4.31 23.40 -6.16
C ALA A 370 4.22 22.25 -7.20
N PRO A 371 4.56 22.48 -8.49
CA PRO A 371 4.38 21.47 -9.55
C PRO A 371 5.11 20.14 -9.35
N ALA A 372 6.05 20.07 -8.39
CA ALA A 372 6.78 18.85 -8.08
C ALA A 372 6.00 17.90 -7.15
N GLU A 373 5.12 18.40 -6.28
CA GLU A 373 4.42 17.58 -5.28
C GLU A 373 3.13 16.96 -5.83
N ILE A 374 2.33 17.74 -6.56
CA ILE A 374 1.11 17.28 -7.24
C ILE A 374 1.15 17.75 -8.69
N ARG A 375 0.94 16.84 -9.63
CA ARG A 375 1.08 17.10 -11.07
C ARG A 375 0.22 16.18 -11.92
N GLU A 376 0.00 16.58 -13.17
CA GLU A 376 -0.47 15.66 -14.20
C GLU A 376 0.57 14.55 -14.45
N GLY A 377 0.08 13.34 -14.70
CA GLY A 377 0.89 12.18 -14.99
C GLY A 377 0.05 11.06 -15.58
N ALA A 378 0.53 9.83 -15.46
CA ALA A 378 -0.16 8.66 -15.98
C ALA A 378 0.18 7.41 -15.17
N ILE A 379 -0.77 6.47 -15.14
CA ILE A 379 -0.58 5.14 -14.58
C ILE A 379 0.03 4.26 -15.66
N TYR A 380 1.17 3.63 -15.34
CA TYR A 380 1.86 2.70 -16.21
C TYR A 380 1.91 1.33 -15.55
N TYR A 381 1.66 0.29 -16.32
CA TYR A 381 2.01 -1.07 -15.93
C TYR A 381 3.25 -1.50 -16.69
N ILE A 382 4.22 -2.07 -15.96
CA ILE A 382 5.52 -2.45 -16.51
C ILE A 382 5.56 -3.96 -16.65
N ARG A 383 6.03 -4.46 -17.79
CA ARG A 383 6.17 -5.89 -18.05
C ARG A 383 7.07 -6.52 -16.98
N ALA A 384 6.65 -7.66 -16.43
CA ALA A 384 7.44 -8.38 -15.43
C ALA A 384 8.59 -9.13 -16.08
N VAL A 385 9.71 -9.23 -15.38
CA VAL A 385 10.84 -10.08 -15.80
C VAL A 385 10.67 -11.47 -15.20
N ALA A 386 10.77 -12.52 -16.02
CA ALA A 386 10.73 -13.88 -15.50
C ALA A 386 11.90 -14.11 -14.53
N SER A 387 11.59 -14.49 -13.29
CA SER A 387 12.59 -14.67 -12.24
C SER A 387 13.66 -15.69 -12.64
N GLY A 388 14.93 -15.25 -12.63
CA GLY A 388 16.09 -16.06 -13.03
C GLY A 388 16.45 -16.03 -14.52
N SER A 389 15.81 -15.17 -15.33
CA SER A 389 16.21 -14.95 -16.73
C SER A 389 17.18 -13.76 -16.85
N GLU A 390 18.28 -13.94 -17.59
CA GLU A 390 19.19 -12.85 -18.02
C GLU A 390 18.70 -12.14 -19.30
N GLN A 391 17.46 -12.40 -19.73
CA GLN A 391 16.95 -11.88 -20.99
C GLN A 391 16.66 -10.38 -20.90
N GLU A 392 17.22 -9.61 -21.84
CA GLU A 392 16.84 -8.23 -22.08
C GLU A 392 15.34 -8.16 -22.41
N ILE A 393 14.65 -7.20 -21.78
CA ILE A 393 13.21 -7.00 -21.97
C ILE A 393 12.98 -6.58 -23.43
N THR A 394 12.39 -7.47 -24.23
CA THR A 394 12.09 -7.19 -25.64
C THR A 394 10.98 -6.14 -25.76
N LYS A 395 11.09 -5.30 -26.80
CA LYS A 395 10.11 -4.25 -27.11
C LYS A 395 8.71 -4.83 -27.25
N LEU A 396 7.73 -4.11 -26.72
CA LEU A 396 6.32 -4.35 -27.02
C LEU A 396 6.09 -3.92 -28.48
N ASP A 397 5.59 -4.82 -29.33
CA ASP A 397 5.20 -4.48 -30.71
C ASP A 397 3.90 -3.65 -30.66
N TRP A 398 4.07 -2.33 -30.50
CA TRP A 398 2.99 -1.34 -30.51
C TRP A 398 3.48 0.01 -31.06
N GLU A 399 2.71 0.63 -31.97
CA GLU A 399 2.92 2.02 -32.42
C GLU A 399 2.50 3.01 -31.32
N ASN A 400 3.49 3.56 -30.59
CA ASN A 400 3.42 4.54 -29.48
C ASN A 400 3.70 4.02 -28.05
N GLN A 401 4.47 2.95 -27.88
CA GLN A 401 5.02 2.58 -26.57
C GLN A 401 6.54 2.43 -26.64
N TYR A 402 7.26 3.40 -26.07
CA TYR A 402 8.68 3.28 -25.82
C TYR A 402 8.86 2.45 -24.55
N ASP A 403 9.70 1.41 -24.60
CA ASP A 403 10.26 0.74 -23.41
C ASP A 403 9.21 0.00 -22.56
N ASN A 404 9.20 -1.34 -22.55
CA ASN A 404 8.54 -2.29 -21.60
C ASN A 404 7.30 -1.90 -20.72
N ARG A 405 6.55 -0.85 -21.04
CA ARG A 405 5.52 -0.21 -20.22
C ARG A 405 4.26 0.03 -21.05
N ALA A 406 3.12 -0.32 -20.50
CA ALA A 406 1.81 0.02 -21.03
C ALA A 406 1.23 1.21 -20.25
N GLN A 407 0.96 2.31 -20.95
CA GLN A 407 0.21 3.42 -20.36
C GLN A 407 -1.27 3.03 -20.27
N MET A 408 -1.80 3.05 -19.05
CA MET A 408 -3.18 2.67 -18.79
C MET A 408 -4.10 3.88 -18.83
N ALA A 409 -3.83 4.86 -17.97
CA ALA A 409 -4.70 5.99 -17.70
C ALA A 409 -3.89 7.27 -17.55
N GLU A 410 -4.45 8.40 -17.98
CA GLU A 410 -4.04 9.70 -17.42
C GLU A 410 -4.38 9.75 -15.91
N ALA A 411 -3.59 10.49 -15.14
CA ALA A 411 -3.73 10.53 -13.69
C ALA A 411 -3.22 11.83 -13.08
N ILE A 412 -3.69 12.13 -11.88
CA ILE A 412 -3.01 13.07 -10.98
C ILE A 412 -1.99 12.27 -10.18
N THR A 413 -0.73 12.67 -10.26
CA THR A 413 0.40 12.09 -9.55
C THR A 413 0.74 12.95 -8.35
N ILE A 414 0.88 12.31 -7.19
CA ILE A 414 1.30 12.91 -5.93
C ILE A 414 2.55 12.19 -5.49
N GLU A 415 3.58 12.94 -5.11
CA GLU A 415 4.84 12.42 -4.60
C GLU A 415 5.02 12.87 -3.16
N LYS A 416 5.03 11.92 -2.23
CA LYS A 416 5.13 12.18 -0.79
C LYS A 416 6.03 11.16 -0.15
N ASP A 417 7.10 11.63 0.51
CA ASP A 417 8.05 10.78 1.24
C ASP A 417 8.64 9.61 0.42
N GLY A 418 8.88 9.85 -0.88
CA GLY A 418 9.38 8.83 -1.82
C GLY A 418 8.33 7.84 -2.33
N VAL A 419 7.09 7.92 -1.83
CA VAL A 419 5.93 7.16 -2.33
C VAL A 419 5.28 7.93 -3.48
N ILE A 420 4.95 7.22 -4.55
CA ILE A 420 4.24 7.80 -5.70
C ILE A 420 2.81 7.31 -5.68
N ILE A 421 1.86 8.24 -5.52
CA ILE A 421 0.42 7.96 -5.59
C ILE A 421 -0.11 8.48 -6.92
N ARG A 422 -0.87 7.67 -7.64
CA ARG A 422 -1.54 8.08 -8.87
C ARG A 422 -3.01 7.76 -8.80
N VAL A 423 -3.85 8.76 -9.04
CA VAL A 423 -5.31 8.63 -9.11
C VAL A 423 -5.74 8.92 -10.54
N SER A 424 -6.34 7.93 -11.19
CA SER A 424 -6.80 8.00 -12.57
C SER A 424 -7.78 9.14 -12.79
N THR A 425 -7.57 9.93 -13.85
CA THR A 425 -8.50 10.97 -14.31
C THR A 425 -9.45 10.45 -15.40
N GLU A 426 -9.31 9.18 -15.79
CA GLU A 426 -10.13 8.56 -16.82
C GLU A 426 -11.58 8.40 -16.38
N ARG A 427 -12.51 8.91 -17.19
CA ARG A 427 -13.96 8.71 -16.99
C ARG A 427 -14.57 7.76 -18.03
N TYR A 428 -14.02 7.79 -19.24
CA TYR A 428 -14.60 7.12 -20.40
C TYR A 428 -14.09 5.69 -20.57
N ARG A 429 -12.83 5.42 -20.19
CA ARG A 429 -12.31 4.05 -20.12
C ARG A 429 -12.79 3.41 -18.82
N ARG A 430 -13.93 2.71 -18.87
CA ARG A 430 -14.65 2.27 -17.66
C ARG A 430 -13.83 1.37 -16.75
N SER A 431 -12.95 0.52 -17.29
CA SER A 431 -12.06 -0.32 -16.47
C SER A 431 -10.94 0.45 -15.78
N LEU A 432 -10.76 1.73 -16.09
CA LEU A 432 -9.72 2.59 -15.51
C LEU A 432 -10.30 3.74 -14.68
N SER A 433 -11.63 3.89 -14.68
CA SER A 433 -12.34 4.79 -13.76
C SER A 433 -12.06 4.40 -12.32
N GLY A 434 -11.85 5.38 -11.45
CA GLY A 434 -11.59 5.14 -10.03
C GLY A 434 -10.22 4.55 -9.69
N LEU A 435 -9.40 4.17 -10.68
CA LEU A 435 -8.14 3.44 -10.43
C LEU A 435 -7.15 4.27 -9.62
N VAL A 436 -6.68 3.69 -8.52
CA VAL A 436 -5.60 4.20 -7.68
C VAL A 436 -4.42 3.25 -7.76
N HIS A 437 -3.23 3.80 -8.00
CA HIS A 437 -1.98 3.07 -8.09
C HIS A 437 -0.93 3.76 -7.21
N ILE A 438 -0.46 3.07 -6.17
CA ILE A 438 0.53 3.58 -5.22
C ILE A 438 1.80 2.73 -5.33
N GLU A 439 2.94 3.38 -5.49
CA GLU A 439 4.27 2.75 -5.55
C GLU A 439 5.01 3.04 -4.25
N VAL A 440 5.22 2.00 -3.43
CA VAL A 440 5.96 2.08 -2.18
C VAL A 440 7.36 1.48 -2.39
N PRO A 441 8.44 2.29 -2.39
CA PRO A 441 9.79 1.79 -2.66
C PRO A 441 10.30 0.85 -1.56
N HIS A 442 11.08 -0.17 -1.94
CA HIS A 442 11.77 -1.08 -1.01
C HIS A 442 13.17 -1.52 -1.51
N GLU A 443 13.85 -0.72 -2.33
CA GLU A 443 15.20 -1.03 -2.80
C GLU A 443 16.22 -1.09 -1.64
N ASN A 444 16.70 -2.30 -1.32
CA ASN A 444 17.80 -2.61 -0.39
C ASN A 444 17.55 -2.39 1.12
N THR A 445 16.34 -2.05 1.54
CA THR A 445 15.95 -2.10 2.97
C THR A 445 14.65 -2.90 3.11
N ASP A 446 14.66 -3.87 4.03
CA ASP A 446 13.46 -4.61 4.43
C ASP A 446 12.46 -3.63 5.08
N ILE A 447 11.64 -2.98 4.26
CA ILE A 447 10.48 -2.25 4.77
C ILE A 447 9.53 -3.29 5.36
N SER A 448 9.29 -3.18 6.67
CA SER A 448 8.41 -4.12 7.35
C SER A 448 6.98 -3.99 6.84
N GLY A 449 6.23 -5.10 6.85
CA GLY A 449 4.80 -5.05 6.53
C GLY A 449 4.01 -4.07 7.42
N GLN A 450 4.48 -3.79 8.64
CA GLN A 450 3.90 -2.77 9.51
C GLN A 450 4.10 -1.36 8.95
N GLN A 451 5.30 -1.04 8.46
CA GLN A 451 5.57 0.25 7.81
C GLN A 451 4.76 0.42 6.53
N ILE A 452 4.65 -0.63 5.70
CA ILE A 452 3.78 -0.61 4.51
C ILE A 452 2.33 -0.32 4.92
N GLY A 453 1.83 -0.97 5.98
CA GLY A 453 0.47 -0.75 6.47
C GLY A 453 0.23 0.68 6.94
N LEU A 454 1.21 1.29 7.61
CA LEU A 454 1.11 2.69 8.00
C LEU A 454 1.10 3.64 6.80
N ILE A 455 1.98 3.42 5.82
CA ILE A 455 2.02 4.22 4.58
C ILE A 455 0.67 4.17 3.88
N ILE A 456 0.11 2.97 3.72
CA ILE A 456 -1.20 2.80 3.07
C ILE A 456 -2.29 3.50 3.88
N ASN A 457 -2.31 3.37 5.22
CA ASN A 457 -3.31 4.02 6.06
C ASN A 457 -3.27 5.55 5.91
N ASN A 458 -2.08 6.15 5.98
CA ASN A 458 -1.93 7.60 5.89
C ASN A 458 -2.34 8.13 4.51
N ILE A 459 -2.05 7.40 3.44
CA ILE A 459 -2.51 7.76 2.09
C ILE A 459 -4.04 7.67 2.01
N LEU A 460 -4.62 6.58 2.52
CA LEU A 460 -6.07 6.41 2.55
C LEU A 460 -6.74 7.56 3.30
N GLU A 461 -6.23 7.94 4.47
CA GLU A 461 -6.83 8.95 5.33
C GLU A 461 -6.60 10.38 4.84
N GLU A 462 -5.35 10.77 4.61
CA GLU A 462 -4.97 12.17 4.36
C GLU A 462 -5.16 12.60 2.89
N ILE A 463 -4.95 11.67 1.95
CA ILE A 463 -4.98 11.97 0.51
C ILE A 463 -6.32 11.55 -0.08
N LEU A 464 -6.76 10.34 0.26
CA LEU A 464 -7.96 9.75 -0.33
C LEU A 464 -9.20 9.91 0.55
N GLN A 465 -9.11 10.52 1.74
CA GLN A 465 -10.25 10.77 2.64
C GLN A 465 -11.07 9.52 2.98
N ILE A 466 -10.37 8.42 3.25
CA ILE A 466 -10.90 7.12 3.65
C ILE A 466 -10.37 6.82 5.07
N PRO A 467 -10.91 7.50 6.10
CA PRO A 467 -10.47 7.29 7.48
C PRO A 467 -10.73 5.83 7.90
N GLY A 468 -9.72 5.20 8.49
CA GLY A 468 -9.77 3.78 8.82
C GLY A 468 -9.90 2.87 7.59
N GLY A 469 -9.46 3.30 6.41
CA GLY A 469 -9.61 2.57 5.16
C GLY A 469 -8.96 1.18 5.14
N LEU A 470 -7.97 0.91 5.99
CA LEU A 470 -7.43 -0.44 6.18
C LEU A 470 -8.25 -1.32 7.11
N SER A 471 -9.38 -0.87 7.64
CA SER A 471 -10.22 -1.65 8.55
C SER A 471 -11.07 -2.66 7.79
N VAL A 472 -11.45 -3.76 8.44
CA VAL A 472 -12.51 -4.64 7.92
C VAL A 472 -13.82 -3.85 7.97
N PRO A 473 -14.71 -3.97 6.96
CA PRO A 473 -16.06 -3.42 7.04
C PRO A 473 -16.76 -3.82 8.34
N THR A 474 -17.53 -2.91 8.94
CA THR A 474 -18.39 -3.29 10.06
C THR A 474 -19.47 -4.27 9.60
N PRO A 475 -20.08 -5.07 10.48
CA PRO A 475 -21.19 -5.95 10.12
C PRO A 475 -22.32 -5.20 9.39
N GLU A 476 -22.63 -3.98 9.81
CA GLU A 476 -23.65 -3.13 9.19
C GLU A 476 -23.25 -2.73 7.77
N ALA A 477 -22.01 -2.27 7.58
CA ALA A 477 -21.49 -1.93 6.26
C ALA A 477 -21.45 -3.15 5.33
N GLU A 478 -21.10 -4.32 5.86
CA GLU A 478 -21.13 -5.58 5.10
C GLU A 478 -22.56 -5.94 4.68
N ILE A 479 -23.54 -5.81 5.58
CA ILE A 479 -24.96 -6.07 5.28
C ILE A 479 -25.46 -5.13 4.17
N GLU A 480 -25.15 -3.84 4.25
CA GLU A 480 -25.53 -2.87 3.21
C GLU A 480 -24.87 -3.18 1.87
N TYR A 481 -23.58 -3.53 1.89
CA TYR A 481 -22.88 -3.97 0.68
C TYR A 481 -23.50 -5.24 0.08
N LYS A 482 -23.83 -6.24 0.90
CA LYS A 482 -24.51 -7.47 0.48
C LYS A 482 -25.88 -7.19 -0.14
N LYS A 483 -26.67 -6.27 0.44
CA LYS A 483 -27.97 -5.84 -0.12
C LYS A 483 -27.79 -5.20 -1.49
N ALA A 484 -26.86 -4.26 -1.62
CA ALA A 484 -26.55 -3.59 -2.87
C ALA A 484 -26.06 -4.58 -3.94
N ARG A 485 -25.17 -5.51 -3.56
CA ARG A 485 -24.66 -6.58 -4.42
C ARG A 485 -25.76 -7.52 -4.91
N TYR A 486 -26.64 -7.96 -4.02
CA TYR A 486 -27.76 -8.84 -4.37
C TYR A 486 -28.73 -8.14 -5.33
N ALA A 487 -29.11 -6.90 -5.03
CA ALA A 487 -29.97 -6.09 -5.89
C ALA A 487 -29.35 -5.86 -7.27
N TRP A 488 -28.06 -5.52 -7.33
CA TRP A 488 -27.30 -5.34 -8.55
C TRP A 488 -27.25 -6.61 -9.41
N HIS A 489 -26.98 -7.76 -8.79
CA HIS A 489 -26.82 -9.05 -9.44
C HIS A 489 -28.16 -9.56 -10.00
N HIS A 490 -29.22 -9.54 -9.18
CA HIS A 490 -30.55 -9.99 -9.57
C HIS A 490 -31.37 -8.96 -10.37
N LYS A 491 -30.82 -7.75 -10.58
CA LYS A 491 -31.49 -6.66 -11.31
C LYS A 491 -32.85 -6.30 -10.69
N ILE A 492 -32.87 -6.18 -9.37
CA ILE A 492 -34.04 -5.80 -8.56
C ILE A 492 -33.75 -4.53 -7.78
N THR A 493 -34.80 -3.90 -7.23
CA THR A 493 -34.65 -2.75 -6.33
C THR A 493 -34.32 -3.21 -4.90
N LEU A 494 -33.78 -2.29 -4.07
CA LEU A 494 -33.32 -2.63 -2.71
C LEU A 494 -34.45 -3.16 -1.81
N ASP A 495 -35.69 -2.70 -1.99
CA ASP A 495 -36.87 -3.16 -1.26
C ASP A 495 -37.31 -4.58 -1.63
N GLN A 496 -36.86 -5.10 -2.77
CA GLN A 496 -37.14 -6.46 -3.23
C GLN A 496 -36.10 -7.48 -2.76
N VAL A 497 -35.02 -7.03 -2.09
CA VAL A 497 -33.99 -7.93 -1.56
C VAL A 497 -34.57 -8.81 -0.44
N PRO A 498 -34.37 -10.14 -0.48
CA PRO A 498 -34.89 -11.03 0.54
C PRO A 498 -34.36 -10.70 1.95
N GLN A 499 -35.23 -10.77 2.96
CA GLN A 499 -34.86 -10.49 4.36
C GLN A 499 -33.78 -11.44 4.89
N ASP A 500 -33.71 -12.67 4.37
CA ASP A 500 -32.73 -13.69 4.77
C ASP A 500 -31.44 -13.66 3.94
N MET A 501 -31.26 -12.65 3.07
CA MET A 501 -30.12 -12.54 2.15
C MET A 501 -28.76 -12.55 2.86
N ASP A 502 -28.63 -11.86 4.00
CA ASP A 502 -27.36 -11.78 4.74
C ASP A 502 -26.82 -13.16 5.13
N SER A 503 -27.72 -14.07 5.54
CA SER A 503 -27.38 -15.45 5.90
C SER A 503 -27.02 -16.33 4.69
N LYS A 504 -27.39 -15.91 3.48
CA LYS A 504 -27.14 -16.64 2.22
C LYS A 504 -25.83 -16.24 1.57
N LEU A 505 -25.45 -14.96 1.67
CA LEU A 505 -24.24 -14.43 1.04
C LEU A 505 -23.03 -14.55 1.97
N ILE A 506 -22.09 -15.40 1.56
CA ILE A 506 -20.85 -15.66 2.30
C ILE A 506 -19.69 -15.14 1.48
N ARG A 507 -18.81 -14.34 2.09
CA ARG A 507 -17.57 -13.91 1.43
C ARG A 507 -16.62 -15.08 1.30
N GLN A 508 -16.13 -15.35 0.10
CA GLN A 508 -15.24 -16.45 -0.22
C GLN A 508 -14.11 -15.97 -1.12
N GLU A 509 -12.94 -16.58 -0.97
CA GLU A 509 -11.85 -16.45 -1.93
C GLU A 509 -12.19 -17.30 -3.15
N VAL A 510 -12.42 -16.66 -4.30
CA VAL A 510 -12.88 -17.33 -5.53
C VAL A 510 -11.80 -17.38 -6.61
N PHE A 511 -10.74 -16.61 -6.41
CA PHE A 511 -9.51 -16.61 -7.17
C PHE A 511 -8.37 -16.26 -6.20
N PRO A 512 -7.13 -16.79 -6.34
CA PRO A 512 -6.06 -16.52 -5.40
C PRO A 512 -5.90 -15.03 -5.05
N GLY A 513 -6.14 -14.70 -3.78
CA GLY A 513 -6.12 -13.37 -3.20
C GLY A 513 -7.40 -12.55 -3.39
N TYR A 514 -8.35 -12.94 -4.24
CA TYR A 514 -9.53 -12.17 -4.61
C TYR A 514 -10.81 -12.73 -3.98
N PHE A 515 -11.58 -11.84 -3.36
CA PHE A 515 -12.74 -12.23 -2.57
C PHE A 515 -14.04 -11.63 -3.12
N THR A 516 -15.11 -12.41 -3.05
CA THR A 516 -16.45 -11.92 -3.37
C THR A 516 -17.52 -12.63 -2.56
N PHE A 517 -18.76 -12.13 -2.61
CA PHE A 517 -19.90 -12.81 -2.01
C PHE A 517 -20.42 -13.91 -2.94
N CYS A 518 -20.65 -15.07 -2.35
CA CYS A 518 -21.22 -16.23 -3.03
C CYS A 518 -22.51 -16.67 -2.34
N GLU A 519 -23.52 -17.05 -3.11
CA GLU A 519 -24.67 -17.81 -2.62
C GLU A 519 -24.37 -19.29 -2.79
N LYS A 520 -24.02 -19.96 -1.69
CA LYS A 520 -23.62 -21.37 -1.71
C LYS A 520 -24.67 -22.25 -2.40
N ASP A 521 -24.22 -23.13 -3.30
CA ASP A 521 -25.05 -24.11 -4.01
C ASP A 521 -26.14 -23.48 -4.92
N LYS A 522 -26.03 -22.19 -5.26
CA LYS A 522 -26.96 -21.49 -6.15
C LYS A 522 -26.96 -22.09 -7.55
N TYR A 523 -25.81 -22.56 -8.04
CA TYR A 523 -25.71 -23.26 -9.31
C TYR A 523 -26.64 -24.49 -9.41
N LYS A 524 -26.85 -25.22 -8.30
CA LYS A 524 -27.78 -26.38 -8.27
C LYS A 524 -29.23 -25.96 -8.48
N LYS A 525 -29.59 -24.73 -8.12
CA LYS A 525 -30.92 -24.18 -8.43
C LYS A 525 -31.04 -23.93 -9.94
N TYR A 526 -29.97 -23.44 -10.57
CA TYR A 526 -29.93 -23.26 -12.02
C TYR A 526 -29.95 -24.59 -12.78
N GLU A 527 -29.24 -25.62 -12.31
CA GLU A 527 -29.28 -26.96 -12.92
C GLU A 527 -30.70 -27.56 -12.95
N LYS A 528 -31.52 -27.23 -11.94
CA LYS A 528 -32.94 -27.62 -11.90
C LYS A 528 -33.80 -26.87 -12.93
N LEU A 529 -33.39 -25.67 -13.35
CA LEU A 529 -34.06 -24.96 -14.44
C LEU A 529 -33.75 -25.63 -15.77
N SER A 530 -32.46 -25.88 -16.03
CA SER A 530 -32.00 -26.61 -17.21
C SER A 530 -30.56 -27.09 -16.97
N PRO A 531 -30.20 -28.34 -17.33
CA PRO A 531 -28.80 -28.76 -17.35
C PRO A 531 -27.96 -27.83 -18.24
N PHE A 532 -26.76 -27.45 -17.80
CA PHE A 532 -25.95 -26.45 -18.50
C PHE A 532 -24.45 -26.70 -18.40
N ALA A 533 -23.69 -26.00 -19.23
CA ALA A 533 -22.24 -25.88 -19.14
C ALA A 533 -21.82 -24.42 -19.27
N THR A 534 -20.75 -24.06 -18.54
CA THR A 534 -20.05 -22.79 -18.69
C THR A 534 -18.67 -23.06 -19.30
N TYR A 535 -18.27 -22.28 -20.29
CA TYR A 535 -17.05 -22.56 -21.04
C TYR A 535 -16.33 -21.32 -21.56
N HIS A 536 -15.03 -21.45 -21.80
CA HIS A 536 -14.19 -20.42 -22.38
C HIS A 536 -13.36 -20.98 -23.55
N SER A 537 -13.42 -20.31 -24.69
CA SER A 537 -12.66 -20.69 -25.88
C SER A 537 -11.25 -20.10 -25.82
N LEU A 538 -10.24 -20.94 -26.06
CA LEU A 538 -8.86 -20.49 -26.07
C LEU A 538 -8.51 -19.71 -27.34
N ASN A 539 -7.67 -18.70 -27.18
CA ASN A 539 -7.11 -17.99 -28.34
C ASN A 539 -6.13 -18.87 -29.13
N SER A 540 -5.36 -19.72 -28.45
CA SER A 540 -4.49 -20.75 -29.02
C SER A 540 -4.21 -21.84 -27.97
N THR A 541 -3.71 -23.01 -28.37
CA THR A 541 -3.42 -24.10 -27.42
C THR A 541 -2.22 -23.77 -26.52
N GLU A 542 -1.30 -22.93 -26.99
CA GLU A 542 -0.09 -22.50 -26.28
C GLU A 542 -0.41 -21.71 -25.01
N THR A 543 -1.56 -21.03 -24.96
CA THR A 543 -1.99 -20.24 -23.79
C THR A 543 -2.31 -21.09 -22.56
N LEU A 544 -2.54 -22.40 -22.72
CA LEU A 544 -2.86 -23.30 -21.61
C LEU A 544 -1.80 -23.32 -20.52
N SER A 545 -0.53 -23.38 -20.93
CA SER A 545 0.59 -23.43 -19.97
C SER A 545 0.60 -22.19 -19.07
N TRP A 546 0.31 -21.02 -19.65
CA TRP A 546 0.21 -19.75 -18.94
C TRP A 546 -0.98 -19.69 -18.00
N ILE A 547 -2.18 -20.07 -18.46
CA ILE A 547 -3.40 -20.11 -17.64
C ILE A 547 -3.18 -21.00 -16.41
N ILE A 548 -2.61 -22.19 -16.61
CA ILE A 548 -2.37 -23.13 -15.50
C ILE A 548 -1.35 -22.58 -14.51
N LYS A 549 -0.20 -22.09 -15.00
CA LYS A 549 0.86 -21.55 -14.13
C LYS A 549 0.46 -20.26 -13.41
N ALA A 550 -0.40 -19.44 -14.02
CA ALA A 550 -0.98 -18.26 -13.41
C ALA A 550 -2.01 -18.58 -12.30
N GLY A 551 -2.40 -19.85 -12.15
CA GLY A 551 -3.40 -20.29 -11.18
C GLY A 551 -4.84 -20.13 -11.65
N GLY A 552 -5.07 -19.98 -12.96
CA GLY A 552 -6.39 -19.90 -13.58
C GLY A 552 -6.48 -18.86 -14.70
N LEU A 553 -7.70 -18.57 -15.13
CA LEU A 553 -7.97 -17.56 -16.16
C LEU A 553 -7.97 -16.17 -15.52
N LEU A 554 -7.18 -15.24 -16.07
CA LEU A 554 -7.03 -13.86 -15.57
C LEU A 554 -7.70 -12.86 -16.52
N SER A 555 -8.35 -11.83 -15.98
CA SER A 555 -8.86 -10.70 -16.77
C SER A 555 -7.72 -9.90 -17.41
N THR A 556 -8.03 -9.09 -18.42
CA THR A 556 -7.01 -8.24 -19.08
C THR A 556 -6.33 -7.30 -18.09
N HIS A 557 -7.12 -6.64 -17.23
CA HIS A 557 -6.60 -5.72 -16.23
C HIS A 557 -5.73 -6.43 -15.18
N GLU A 558 -6.15 -7.62 -14.74
CA GLU A 558 -5.40 -8.46 -13.78
C GLU A 558 -4.05 -8.92 -14.36
N ARG A 559 -4.02 -9.33 -15.63
CA ARG A 559 -2.76 -9.68 -16.31
C ARG A 559 -1.82 -8.48 -16.36
N TYR A 560 -2.30 -7.33 -16.81
CA TYR A 560 -1.45 -6.17 -17.06
C TYR A 560 -0.86 -5.60 -15.77
N ARG A 561 -1.67 -5.44 -14.71
CA ARG A 561 -1.19 -4.89 -13.43
C ARG A 561 -0.14 -5.78 -12.75
N ARG A 562 -0.13 -7.07 -13.07
CA ARG A 562 0.88 -8.04 -12.58
C ARG A 562 2.06 -8.20 -13.53
N GLY A 563 2.13 -7.38 -14.58
CA GLY A 563 3.24 -7.35 -15.53
C GLY A 563 3.14 -8.35 -16.70
N LEU A 564 2.04 -9.09 -16.82
CA LEU A 564 1.80 -9.99 -17.96
C LEU A 564 1.12 -9.21 -19.10
N ILE A 565 1.91 -8.47 -19.86
CA ILE A 565 1.42 -7.51 -20.87
C ILE A 565 1.50 -8.14 -22.26
N PHE A 566 0.41 -8.76 -22.71
CA PHE A 566 0.23 -9.21 -24.10
C PHE A 566 -1.24 -9.14 -24.52
N ASN A 567 -1.49 -9.03 -25.83
CA ASN A 567 -2.84 -8.90 -26.37
C ASN A 567 -3.61 -10.23 -26.28
N GLY A 568 -4.77 -10.19 -25.63
CA GLY A 568 -5.83 -11.18 -25.81
C GLY A 568 -6.64 -10.90 -27.08
N SER A 569 -7.82 -11.49 -27.21
CA SER A 569 -8.66 -11.32 -28.41
C SER A 569 -9.15 -9.87 -28.61
N SER A 570 -9.47 -9.14 -27.54
CA SER A 570 -10.04 -7.78 -27.61
C SER A 570 -9.57 -6.82 -26.49
N SER A 571 -8.35 -7.01 -25.97
CA SER A 571 -7.87 -6.38 -24.73
C SER A 571 -8.01 -4.85 -24.65
N LEU A 572 -7.91 -4.12 -25.76
CA LEU A 572 -8.09 -2.66 -25.79
C LEU A 572 -9.55 -2.26 -25.64
N GLN A 573 -10.43 -2.91 -26.41
CA GLN A 573 -11.84 -2.64 -26.38
C GLN A 573 -12.42 -2.95 -25.00
N ASP A 574 -11.94 -4.03 -24.37
CA ASP A 574 -12.30 -4.40 -23.01
C ASP A 574 -11.95 -3.29 -21.98
N LEU A 575 -10.81 -2.61 -22.15
CA LEU A 575 -10.40 -1.52 -21.26
C LEU A 575 -11.33 -0.31 -21.37
N GLU A 576 -11.81 -0.02 -22.58
CA GLU A 576 -12.74 1.08 -22.84
C GLU A 576 -14.14 0.78 -22.27
N THR A 577 -14.65 -0.43 -22.50
CA THR A 577 -16.04 -0.81 -22.20
C THR A 577 -16.28 -1.15 -20.73
N GLY A 578 -15.23 -1.53 -19.99
CA GLY A 578 -15.33 -2.08 -18.62
C GLY A 578 -15.17 -3.61 -18.57
N GLY A 579 -15.05 -4.25 -19.73
CA GLY A 579 -14.83 -5.69 -19.84
C GLY A 579 -13.48 -6.15 -19.29
N ALA A 580 -12.46 -5.29 -19.25
CA ALA A 580 -11.09 -5.68 -18.91
C ALA A 580 -10.91 -6.11 -17.46
N ASP A 581 -11.84 -5.75 -16.57
CA ASP A 581 -11.86 -6.25 -15.19
C ASP A 581 -12.37 -7.68 -15.08
N ASN A 582 -12.86 -8.27 -16.17
CA ASN A 582 -13.56 -9.54 -16.18
C ASN A 582 -12.90 -10.59 -17.08
N VAL A 583 -13.13 -11.86 -16.75
CA VAL A 583 -12.96 -12.96 -17.68
C VAL A 583 -14.31 -13.31 -18.31
N PHE A 584 -14.27 -13.65 -19.60
CA PHE A 584 -15.44 -13.90 -20.41
C PHE A 584 -15.67 -15.40 -20.53
N VAL A 585 -16.87 -15.84 -20.19
CA VAL A 585 -17.33 -17.20 -20.44
C VAL A 585 -18.64 -17.19 -21.22
N ARG A 586 -19.00 -18.37 -21.71
CA ARG A 586 -20.23 -18.67 -22.43
C ARG A 586 -21.05 -19.66 -21.62
N THR A 587 -22.37 -19.53 -21.62
CA THR A 587 -23.27 -20.47 -20.95
C THR A 587 -24.21 -21.08 -21.97
N VAL A 588 -24.24 -22.41 -22.01
CA VAL A 588 -25.18 -23.17 -22.84
C VAL A 588 -26.06 -24.03 -21.95
N THR A 589 -27.37 -23.90 -22.12
CA THR A 589 -28.38 -24.73 -21.44
C THR A 589 -28.93 -25.79 -22.39
N LEU A 590 -29.42 -26.89 -21.85
CA LEU A 590 -30.06 -27.94 -22.62
C LEU A 590 -31.30 -27.43 -23.36
N ASP A 591 -32.10 -26.55 -22.73
CA ASP A 591 -33.28 -25.97 -23.38
C ASP A 591 -32.91 -24.93 -24.44
N GLY A 592 -31.80 -24.20 -24.25
CA GLY A 592 -31.20 -23.38 -25.30
C GLY A 592 -30.87 -24.19 -26.55
N LEU A 593 -30.23 -25.35 -26.40
CA LEU A 593 -29.94 -26.23 -27.54
C LEU A 593 -31.21 -26.74 -28.23
N LYS A 594 -32.23 -27.17 -27.48
CA LYS A 594 -33.50 -27.69 -28.03
C LYS A 594 -34.27 -26.67 -28.86
N THR A 595 -34.18 -25.40 -28.50
CA THR A 595 -34.94 -24.32 -29.14
C THR A 595 -34.25 -23.75 -30.37
N THR A 596 -33.02 -24.17 -30.65
CA THR A 596 -32.27 -23.73 -31.83
C THR A 596 -32.45 -24.68 -33.01
N HIS A 597 -32.50 -24.14 -34.24
CA HIS A 597 -32.48 -24.97 -35.46
C HIS A 597 -31.11 -25.62 -35.72
N SER A 598 -30.10 -25.30 -34.91
CA SER A 598 -28.77 -25.90 -34.92
C SER A 598 -28.73 -27.18 -34.07
N HIS A 599 -29.36 -28.26 -34.57
CA HIS A 599 -29.34 -29.58 -33.94
C HIS A 599 -27.93 -30.21 -33.81
N ASP A 600 -26.90 -29.52 -34.32
CA ASP A 600 -25.49 -29.72 -34.02
C ASP A 600 -24.82 -28.35 -33.80
N ALA A 601 -25.14 -27.64 -32.71
CA ALA A 601 -24.35 -26.50 -32.29
C ALA A 601 -22.95 -27.00 -31.89
N THR A 602 -22.10 -27.16 -32.91
CA THR A 602 -20.74 -27.65 -32.78
C THR A 602 -19.96 -26.66 -31.96
N ILE A 603 -19.24 -27.14 -30.96
CA ILE A 603 -18.28 -26.30 -30.27
C ILE A 603 -17.05 -26.14 -31.17
N ASN A 604 -16.69 -24.90 -31.51
CA ASN A 604 -15.42 -24.66 -32.22
C ASN A 604 -14.27 -24.72 -31.20
N ASN A 605 -13.83 -25.94 -30.89
CA ASN A 605 -12.75 -26.22 -29.94
C ASN A 605 -11.48 -26.70 -30.64
N GLU A 606 -11.21 -26.25 -31.88
CA GLU A 606 -9.94 -26.58 -32.57
C GLU A 606 -8.72 -26.05 -31.82
N ARG A 607 -8.87 -24.90 -31.15
CA ARG A 607 -7.84 -24.26 -30.33
C ARG A 607 -7.85 -24.75 -28.88
N GLY A 608 -8.91 -25.48 -28.50
CA GLY A 608 -9.23 -25.93 -27.15
C GLY A 608 -10.29 -25.07 -26.47
N VAL A 609 -11.12 -25.70 -25.64
CA VAL A 609 -12.14 -25.04 -24.81
C VAL A 609 -12.03 -25.53 -23.38
N ILE A 610 -11.98 -24.60 -22.43
CA ILE A 610 -12.04 -24.89 -21.00
C ILE A 610 -13.51 -25.01 -20.59
N ILE A 611 -13.87 -26.12 -19.93
CA ILE A 611 -15.16 -26.29 -19.25
C ILE A 611 -14.95 -26.04 -17.77
N PHE A 612 -15.78 -25.18 -17.18
CA PHE A 612 -15.69 -24.86 -15.76
C PHE A 612 -16.68 -25.67 -14.91
N ASN A 613 -16.35 -25.82 -13.64
CA ASN A 613 -17.27 -26.34 -12.64
C ASN A 613 -18.48 -25.39 -12.53
N PRO A 614 -19.73 -25.89 -12.59
CA PRO A 614 -20.94 -25.07 -12.46
C PRO A 614 -20.98 -24.13 -11.24
N ARG A 615 -20.27 -24.50 -10.17
CA ARG A 615 -20.19 -23.69 -8.93
C ARG A 615 -19.63 -22.29 -9.14
N ILE A 616 -18.97 -21.99 -10.27
CA ILE A 616 -18.56 -20.60 -10.54
C ILE A 616 -19.77 -19.64 -10.55
N LEU A 617 -20.97 -20.13 -10.90
CA LEU A 617 -22.22 -19.35 -10.85
C LEU A 617 -22.77 -19.14 -9.43
N ASP A 618 -22.13 -19.67 -8.38
CA ASP A 618 -22.44 -19.30 -6.99
C ASP A 618 -21.97 -17.88 -6.67
N ARG A 619 -20.98 -17.38 -7.41
CA ARG A 619 -20.48 -16.01 -7.28
C ARG A 619 -21.57 -14.99 -7.61
N THR A 620 -21.51 -13.82 -6.98
CA THR A 620 -22.45 -12.72 -7.23
C THR A 620 -21.82 -11.52 -7.95
N ASP A 621 -20.54 -11.61 -8.31
CA ASP A 621 -19.79 -10.56 -9.00
C ASP A 621 -19.81 -10.68 -10.52
N TRP A 622 -20.61 -11.59 -11.07
CA TRP A 622 -20.80 -11.73 -12.51
C TRP A 622 -22.09 -11.04 -13.00
N TYR A 623 -22.08 -10.73 -14.29
CA TYR A 623 -23.23 -10.24 -15.05
C TYR A 623 -23.20 -10.86 -16.46
N ALA A 624 -24.30 -10.74 -17.21
CA ALA A 624 -24.44 -11.45 -18.47
C ALA A 624 -25.14 -10.64 -19.57
N TYR A 625 -24.84 -10.99 -20.82
CA TYR A 625 -25.51 -10.51 -22.02
C TYR A 625 -25.93 -11.68 -22.91
N PRO A 626 -27.04 -11.55 -23.67
CA PRO A 626 -27.48 -12.56 -24.61
C PRO A 626 -26.63 -12.62 -25.89
N VAL A 627 -25.79 -11.61 -26.13
CA VAL A 627 -24.90 -11.45 -27.29
C VAL A 627 -23.60 -10.78 -26.86
N ASP A 628 -22.61 -10.72 -27.76
CA ASP A 628 -21.33 -10.08 -27.51
C ASP A 628 -21.49 -8.58 -27.29
N GLU A 629 -21.11 -8.11 -26.10
CA GLU A 629 -21.15 -6.71 -25.72
C GLU A 629 -19.81 -6.24 -25.17
N TYR A 630 -18.73 -7.00 -25.37
CA TYR A 630 -17.38 -6.68 -24.85
C TYR A 630 -17.39 -6.36 -23.35
N GLY A 631 -18.32 -6.96 -22.60
CA GLY A 631 -18.50 -6.70 -21.17
C GLY A 631 -18.83 -5.25 -20.82
N LYS A 632 -19.46 -4.47 -21.71
CA LYS A 632 -19.82 -3.05 -21.47
C LYS A 632 -20.47 -2.83 -20.12
N THR A 633 -20.06 -1.74 -19.46
CA THR A 633 -20.61 -1.30 -18.15
C THR A 633 -21.16 0.12 -18.19
N THR A 634 -21.26 0.73 -19.38
CA THR A 634 -21.89 2.05 -19.52
C THR A 634 -23.38 1.96 -19.19
N PRO A 635 -23.97 2.93 -18.48
CA PRO A 635 -25.36 2.85 -18.01
C PRO A 635 -26.37 2.52 -19.12
N GLU A 636 -26.17 3.04 -20.33
CA GLU A 636 -27.08 2.87 -21.48
C GLU A 636 -27.14 1.42 -21.97
N VAL A 637 -26.03 0.67 -21.87
CA VAL A 637 -25.97 -0.74 -22.30
C VAL A 637 -26.15 -1.67 -21.10
N PHE A 638 -25.63 -1.30 -19.94
CA PHE A 638 -25.65 -2.10 -18.72
C PHE A 638 -27.07 -2.37 -18.19
N ILE A 639 -28.04 -1.51 -18.54
CA ILE A 639 -29.46 -1.75 -18.25
C ILE A 639 -30.03 -2.97 -18.99
N TYR A 640 -29.46 -3.36 -20.13
CA TYR A 640 -29.91 -4.51 -20.93
C TYR A 640 -29.28 -5.84 -20.50
N ARG A 641 -28.35 -5.83 -19.54
CA ARG A 641 -27.79 -7.07 -18.98
C ARG A 641 -28.89 -7.98 -18.43
N GLN A 642 -28.63 -9.27 -18.48
CA GLN A 642 -29.50 -10.30 -17.92
C GLN A 642 -29.26 -10.44 -16.42
N SER A 643 -30.33 -10.63 -15.65
CA SER A 643 -30.23 -11.23 -14.31
C SER A 643 -29.88 -12.73 -14.44
N PRO A 644 -29.48 -13.40 -13.35
CA PRO A 644 -29.20 -14.82 -13.38
C PRO A 644 -30.37 -15.67 -13.84
N GLU A 645 -31.59 -15.33 -13.41
CA GLU A 645 -32.80 -16.02 -13.84
C GLU A 645 -33.09 -15.78 -15.34
N GLN A 646 -32.90 -14.55 -15.81
CA GLN A 646 -33.09 -14.19 -17.22
C GLN A 646 -32.15 -14.94 -18.17
N LEU A 647 -30.91 -15.23 -17.74
CA LEU A 647 -29.96 -16.02 -18.53
C LEU A 647 -30.55 -17.38 -18.94
N PHE A 648 -31.25 -18.05 -18.02
CA PHE A 648 -31.87 -19.36 -18.27
C PHE A 648 -33.22 -19.23 -18.98
N ASP A 649 -34.05 -18.27 -18.57
CA ASP A 649 -35.36 -18.04 -19.17
C ASP A 649 -35.25 -17.64 -20.64
N ASP A 650 -34.30 -16.78 -21.01
CA ASP A 650 -34.13 -16.36 -22.41
C ASP A 650 -33.73 -17.54 -23.31
N GLN A 651 -32.83 -18.43 -22.85
CA GLN A 651 -32.45 -19.63 -23.60
C GLN A 651 -33.62 -20.61 -23.73
N LYS A 652 -34.39 -20.81 -22.66
CA LYS A 652 -35.61 -21.64 -22.69
C LYS A 652 -36.65 -21.11 -23.70
N ASN A 653 -36.65 -19.82 -23.97
CA ASN A 653 -37.57 -19.15 -24.89
C ASN A 653 -36.98 -18.90 -26.29
N GLY A 654 -35.94 -19.66 -26.68
CA GLY A 654 -35.41 -19.63 -28.05
C GLY A 654 -34.44 -18.48 -28.35
N LYS A 655 -33.92 -17.80 -27.33
CA LYS A 655 -32.93 -16.72 -27.49
C LYS A 655 -31.50 -17.17 -27.20
N PHE A 656 -31.19 -18.45 -27.40
CA PHE A 656 -29.81 -18.91 -27.29
C PHE A 656 -28.96 -18.34 -28.43
N SER A 657 -27.81 -17.77 -28.08
CA SER A 657 -26.75 -17.39 -29.00
C SER A 657 -25.43 -18.00 -28.51
N ILE A 658 -24.60 -18.48 -29.43
CA ILE A 658 -23.22 -18.92 -29.11
C ILE A 658 -22.31 -17.74 -28.73
N GLU A 659 -22.76 -16.51 -29.02
CA GLU A 659 -22.08 -15.26 -28.70
C GLU A 659 -22.54 -14.66 -27.35
N ASN A 660 -23.43 -15.32 -26.59
CA ASN A 660 -23.82 -14.85 -25.26
C ASN A 660 -22.60 -14.65 -24.36
N GLU A 661 -22.62 -13.76 -23.37
CA GLU A 661 -21.45 -13.53 -22.53
C GLU A 661 -21.80 -13.52 -21.05
N GLN A 662 -20.92 -14.10 -20.22
CA GLN A 662 -20.93 -13.91 -18.78
C GLN A 662 -19.56 -13.42 -18.35
N MET A 663 -19.55 -12.34 -17.57
CA MET A 663 -18.35 -11.60 -17.19
C MET A 663 -18.10 -11.84 -15.72
N PHE A 664 -17.02 -12.53 -15.36
CA PHE A 664 -16.60 -12.77 -13.98
C PHE A 664 -15.46 -11.85 -13.60
N ARG A 665 -15.60 -11.06 -12.53
CA ARG A 665 -14.53 -10.14 -12.10
C ARG A 665 -13.24 -10.88 -11.71
N CYS A 666 -12.11 -10.21 -11.91
CA CYS A 666 -10.74 -10.65 -11.60
C CYS A 666 -10.26 -11.88 -12.40
N GLY A 667 -10.89 -13.03 -12.22
CA GLY A 667 -10.46 -14.29 -12.82
C GLY A 667 -11.31 -15.49 -12.40
N ILE A 668 -11.01 -16.66 -12.96
CA ILE A 668 -11.59 -17.96 -12.55
C ILE A 668 -10.44 -18.90 -12.19
N SER A 669 -10.51 -19.49 -11.00
CA SER A 669 -9.42 -20.27 -10.42
C SER A 669 -9.14 -21.55 -11.20
N LEU A 670 -7.87 -21.99 -11.19
CA LEU A 670 -7.46 -23.30 -11.70
C LEU A 670 -8.31 -24.43 -11.10
N SER A 671 -8.67 -24.32 -9.82
CA SER A 671 -9.50 -25.30 -9.10
C SER A 671 -10.93 -25.43 -9.64
N ASP A 672 -11.38 -24.47 -10.44
CA ASP A 672 -12.70 -24.48 -11.10
C ASP A 672 -12.63 -24.99 -12.54
N ILE A 673 -11.46 -25.28 -13.08
CA ILE A 673 -11.32 -25.95 -14.38
C ILE A 673 -11.71 -27.42 -14.22
N LEU A 674 -12.80 -27.81 -14.86
CA LEU A 674 -13.30 -29.18 -14.86
C LEU A 674 -12.57 -30.04 -15.90
N ALA A 675 -12.39 -29.49 -17.11
CA ALA A 675 -11.72 -30.16 -18.22
C ALA A 675 -11.25 -29.16 -19.29
N ILE A 676 -10.27 -29.59 -20.08
CA ILE A 676 -9.84 -28.92 -21.30
C ILE A 676 -10.23 -29.82 -22.48
N THR A 677 -10.94 -29.26 -23.45
CA THR A 677 -11.63 -30.07 -24.45
C THR A 677 -11.23 -29.73 -25.87
N PHE A 678 -11.15 -30.75 -26.73
CA PHE A 678 -10.72 -30.63 -28.13
C PHE A 678 -11.61 -31.46 -29.05
N ARG A 679 -11.61 -31.10 -30.35
CA ARG A 679 -12.42 -31.78 -31.38
C ARG A 679 -11.79 -33.05 -31.93
N SER A 680 -10.47 -33.12 -31.94
CA SER A 680 -9.71 -34.18 -32.56
C SER A 680 -8.58 -34.68 -31.66
N GLU A 681 -8.22 -35.93 -31.87
CA GLU A 681 -7.15 -36.62 -31.16
C GLU A 681 -5.80 -35.89 -31.34
N GLU A 682 -5.47 -35.49 -32.57
CA GLU A 682 -4.27 -34.71 -32.88
C GLU A 682 -4.14 -33.48 -31.97
N LYS A 683 -5.23 -32.73 -31.75
CA LYS A 683 -5.21 -31.54 -30.90
C LYS A 683 -5.08 -31.88 -29.41
N MET A 684 -5.68 -32.98 -28.94
CA MET A 684 -5.46 -33.46 -27.57
C MET A 684 -3.99 -33.81 -27.33
N PHE A 685 -3.35 -34.52 -28.27
CA PHE A 685 -1.93 -34.86 -28.18
C PHE A 685 -1.03 -33.61 -28.25
N ASN A 686 -1.36 -32.65 -29.12
CA ASN A 686 -0.64 -31.38 -29.17
C ASN A 686 -0.72 -30.63 -27.82
N ALA A 687 -1.90 -30.57 -27.20
CA ALA A 687 -2.08 -29.95 -25.89
C ALA A 687 -1.26 -30.66 -24.81
N ARG A 688 -1.26 -32.00 -24.77
CA ARG A 688 -0.42 -32.78 -23.86
C ARG A 688 1.06 -32.45 -24.06
N LYS A 689 1.53 -32.39 -25.31
CA LYS A 689 2.92 -32.06 -25.63
C LYS A 689 3.32 -30.68 -25.12
N ILE A 690 2.48 -29.66 -25.36
CA ILE A 690 2.69 -28.29 -24.89
C ILE A 690 2.77 -28.25 -23.36
N LEU A 691 1.84 -28.91 -22.67
CA LEU A 691 1.80 -28.91 -21.20
C LEU A 691 3.01 -29.61 -20.59
N ARG A 692 3.39 -30.79 -21.10
CA ARG A 692 4.58 -31.50 -20.64
C ARG A 692 5.88 -30.73 -20.93
N ALA A 693 6.00 -30.10 -22.10
CA ALA A 693 7.13 -29.24 -22.42
C ALA A 693 7.25 -28.04 -21.46
N ALA A 694 6.13 -27.57 -20.92
CA ALA A 694 6.09 -26.53 -19.90
C ALA A 694 6.33 -27.03 -18.47
N GLY A 695 6.59 -28.34 -18.27
CA GLY A 695 6.77 -28.97 -16.96
C GLY A 695 5.46 -29.23 -16.20
N ILE A 696 4.31 -29.21 -16.87
CA ILE A 696 3.00 -29.41 -16.25
C ILE A 696 2.59 -30.87 -16.42
N GLU A 697 2.68 -31.64 -15.34
CA GLU A 697 2.27 -33.05 -15.31
C GLU A 697 0.86 -33.24 -14.72
N THR A 698 0.45 -32.33 -13.83
CA THR A 698 -0.86 -32.39 -13.18
C THR A 698 -1.57 -31.05 -13.20
N ILE A 699 -2.90 -31.08 -13.28
CA ILE A 699 -3.81 -29.94 -13.11
C ILE A 699 -4.81 -30.33 -12.02
N ASN A 700 -4.97 -29.49 -10.98
CA ASN A 700 -5.81 -29.80 -9.81
C ASN A 700 -5.46 -31.13 -9.13
N GLY A 701 -4.17 -31.48 -9.09
CA GLY A 701 -3.69 -32.75 -8.53
C GLY A 701 -4.01 -33.99 -9.36
N ARG A 702 -4.60 -33.82 -10.56
CA ARG A 702 -4.90 -34.92 -11.50
C ARG A 702 -3.93 -34.91 -12.68
N PRO A 703 -3.54 -36.07 -13.22
CA PRO A 703 -2.73 -36.12 -14.44
C PRO A 703 -3.35 -35.31 -15.59
N VAL A 704 -2.52 -34.63 -16.37
CA VAL A 704 -2.96 -33.83 -17.54
C VAL A 704 -3.84 -34.67 -18.49
N GLU A 705 -3.50 -35.93 -18.71
CA GLU A 705 -4.22 -36.83 -19.60
C GLU A 705 -5.66 -37.14 -19.13
N GLU A 706 -5.95 -37.02 -17.83
CA GLU A 706 -7.31 -37.16 -17.32
C GLU A 706 -8.17 -35.89 -17.48
N MET A 707 -7.50 -34.74 -17.62
CA MET A 707 -8.14 -33.43 -17.71
C MET A 707 -8.44 -33.04 -19.17
N ILE A 708 -7.79 -33.70 -20.13
CA ILE A 708 -8.00 -33.50 -21.56
C ILE A 708 -9.09 -34.45 -22.07
N VAL A 709 -10.15 -33.89 -22.67
CA VAL A 709 -11.34 -34.65 -23.10
C VAL A 709 -11.69 -34.36 -24.57
N LEU A 710 -11.99 -35.40 -25.34
CA LEU A 710 -12.51 -35.29 -26.69
C LEU A 710 -14.02 -35.01 -26.63
N ILE A 711 -14.46 -33.87 -27.16
CA ILE A 711 -15.89 -33.54 -27.30
C ILE A 711 -16.19 -33.00 -28.70
N LYS A 712 -17.38 -33.29 -29.22
CA LYS A 712 -17.80 -32.89 -30.58
C LYS A 712 -18.90 -31.83 -30.57
N THR A 713 -19.70 -31.77 -29.51
CA THR A 713 -20.89 -30.92 -29.44
C THR A 713 -20.97 -30.13 -28.13
N LEU A 714 -21.75 -29.05 -28.10
CA LEU A 714 -22.09 -28.37 -26.85
C LEU A 714 -22.92 -29.26 -25.90
N LYS A 715 -23.61 -30.28 -26.42
CA LYS A 715 -24.32 -31.27 -25.59
C LYS A 715 -23.34 -32.14 -24.78
N ASP A 716 -22.20 -32.50 -25.37
CA ASP A 716 -21.12 -33.21 -24.67
C ASP A 716 -20.56 -32.36 -23.53
N ALA A 717 -20.43 -31.04 -23.74
CA ALA A 717 -20.00 -30.11 -22.69
C ALA A 717 -21.00 -30.07 -21.51
N ILE A 718 -22.31 -30.08 -21.80
CA ILE A 718 -23.37 -30.17 -20.77
C ILE A 718 -23.29 -31.51 -20.02
N ASP A 719 -23.08 -32.62 -20.73
CA ASP A 719 -22.97 -33.93 -20.10
C ASP A 719 -21.71 -34.03 -19.22
N LEU A 720 -20.58 -33.46 -19.67
CA LEU A 720 -19.34 -33.35 -18.90
C LEU A 720 -19.54 -32.52 -17.63
N SER A 721 -20.15 -31.34 -17.76
CA SER A 721 -20.51 -30.44 -16.67
C SER A 721 -21.40 -31.12 -15.62
N GLY A 722 -22.39 -31.90 -16.07
CA GLY A 722 -23.29 -32.69 -15.22
C GLY A 722 -22.70 -34.02 -14.71
N GLY A 723 -21.41 -34.28 -14.92
CA GLY A 723 -20.71 -35.45 -14.38
C GLY A 723 -20.89 -36.76 -15.17
N LYS A 724 -21.51 -36.76 -16.34
CA LYS A 724 -21.71 -37.95 -17.20
C LYS A 724 -20.46 -38.26 -18.03
N THR A 725 -19.33 -38.41 -17.34
CA THR A 725 -17.99 -38.52 -17.94
C THR A 725 -17.69 -39.90 -18.54
N GLU A 726 -18.35 -40.96 -18.09
CA GLU A 726 -18.10 -42.35 -18.53
C GLU A 726 -18.27 -42.56 -20.04
N GLN A 727 -19.13 -41.75 -20.66
CA GLN A 727 -19.45 -41.79 -22.10
C GLN A 727 -18.45 -41.00 -22.95
N LEU A 728 -17.61 -40.17 -22.33
CA LEU A 728 -16.67 -39.29 -23.00
C LEU A 728 -15.28 -39.92 -23.05
N MET A 729 -14.51 -39.58 -24.08
CA MET A 729 -13.15 -40.09 -24.28
C MET A 729 -12.14 -39.10 -23.69
N THR A 730 -11.54 -39.44 -22.55
CA THR A 730 -10.38 -38.71 -22.03
C THR A 730 -9.12 -39.13 -22.77
N LEU A 731 -8.08 -38.29 -22.75
CA LEU A 731 -6.80 -38.67 -23.34
C LEU A 731 -6.18 -39.88 -22.62
N ALA A 732 -6.37 -40.00 -21.30
CA ALA A 732 -5.94 -41.17 -20.53
C ALA A 732 -6.63 -42.46 -21.01
N LYS A 733 -7.96 -42.43 -21.21
CA LYS A 733 -8.73 -43.56 -21.72
C LYS A 733 -8.30 -43.90 -23.15
N PHE A 734 -8.09 -42.90 -23.99
CA PHE A 734 -7.62 -43.09 -25.36
C PHE A 734 -6.25 -43.81 -25.41
N ILE A 735 -5.30 -43.37 -24.58
CA ILE A 735 -3.97 -44.00 -24.48
C ILE A 735 -4.07 -45.45 -24.01
N GLN A 736 -4.96 -45.72 -23.05
CA GLN A 736 -5.19 -47.07 -22.53
C GLN A 736 -5.80 -48.01 -23.59
N GLU A 737 -6.76 -47.52 -24.38
CA GLU A 737 -7.45 -48.30 -25.41
C GLU A 737 -6.62 -48.44 -26.71
N ASN A 738 -5.73 -47.49 -27.01
CA ASN A 738 -4.96 -47.42 -28.27
C ASN A 738 -3.45 -47.20 -28.05
N PRO A 739 -2.74 -48.13 -27.37
CA PRO A 739 -1.34 -47.93 -26.98
C PRO A 739 -0.37 -47.81 -28.17
N ASP A 740 -0.69 -48.43 -29.31
CA ASP A 740 0.15 -48.32 -30.53
C ASP A 740 -0.06 -47.02 -31.30
N GLU A 741 -1.21 -46.35 -31.13
CA GLU A 741 -1.43 -45.03 -31.73
C GLU A 741 -0.67 -43.93 -30.99
N MET A 742 -0.36 -44.13 -29.70
CA MET A 742 0.51 -43.24 -28.92
C MET A 742 1.85 -42.99 -29.62
N LYS A 743 2.45 -44.04 -30.21
CA LYS A 743 3.73 -43.96 -30.93
C LYS A 743 3.69 -43.08 -32.19
N ARG A 744 2.50 -42.75 -32.71
CA ARG A 744 2.35 -41.86 -33.87
C ARG A 744 2.37 -40.38 -33.47
N TYR A 745 2.13 -40.07 -32.19
CA TYR A 745 2.00 -38.71 -31.68
C TYR A 745 3.12 -38.31 -30.70
N GLU A 746 3.98 -39.26 -30.30
CA GLU A 746 5.30 -39.01 -29.71
C GLU A 746 6.31 -38.62 -30.79
#